data_AF-A0A4Y7MVP7-F1
#
_entry.id   AF-A0A4Y7MVP7-F1
#
_cell.length_a   1.000
_cell.length_b   1.000
_cell.length_c   1.000
_cell.angle_alpha   90.00
_cell.angle_beta   90.00
_cell.angle_gamma   90.00
#
_symmetry.space_group_name_H-M   'P 1'
#
loop_
_entity.id
_entity.type
_entity.pdbx_description
1 polymer ?
#
loop_
_entity_poly.entity_id
_entity_poly.type
_entity_poly.pdbx_seq_one_letter_code
_entity_poly.pdbx_strand_id
1 'polypeptide(L)'
;MTSIVLKRNQSTVPQSGTEGNAALDKKRPYSPFQNTNNMAEYAVARLDDLLNWGRKGSLWPLTFGLACCAVEMMHIAAPRYDMDRYGVVFRASPRQADVIIVAGTLTNKMAPALRKVYDQMPEPRWVISMGSCANGGGYYHYSYSVVRGCDRIIPVDIYVPGCPPTAEALMYGILQLQKKNVVIRLIRRETHVKPGNYHICRSFYQSVVPNFTIVNIEKPPCYLRKFTPNGKYFIAFSSDQTSVEVYKYLGPSAVEDLLTDVPGTREFVGNDTNEAVNLRSKVFSKFFQLKHTIAVTPVGEQLNRECSLFVGDGRFVIVGSASYVPEEPQPNFFDIFRNNESVSPHPRSPLEDCSLHIVDIVNGRLCDTRTMKTDKIFLSHNQGLYLYEDTLAVLSVQHQTIYIYKISHDGYFADVKTIGRFCFDDDEWLINQVRGLWPSGQLVRPFREATVNALKHRLLVFLYRRAINMAEAEGNLFHVRKFYQNFDHIRALRIWKMQLLDESHLLLKYASEDVVTLRAPDPNTQPAFFVVYNMENAQVINVYENTSQELLNLFENFCDLLRNATQGSPSSNVFANVIHQRFKQTIVSARFGGQTEATKRLLSQLPISAQSYSSSPYLDLQLFSYDDKWVSLMERPKTSGEHPIRFYVRESGLLRFRIYAGILGRPAPPSSARRLVAFTFHPTDPFAISVQRTNSEYVVNFHVRHI
;
A
#
# COMPACT_ATOMS: atom_id res chain seq x y z
N MET A 1 -7.92 -2.66 -38.71
CA MET A 1 -8.53 -2.63 -37.36
C MET A 1 -9.07 -4.01 -37.05
N THR A 2 -8.23 -4.86 -36.48
CA THR A 2 -8.54 -6.25 -36.12
C THR A 2 -8.81 -6.29 -34.61
N SER A 3 -10.06 -6.53 -34.24
CA SER A 3 -10.53 -6.59 -32.86
C SER A 3 -10.03 -7.86 -32.17
N ILE A 4 -9.14 -7.69 -31.18
CA ILE A 4 -8.73 -8.77 -30.28
C ILE A 4 -9.88 -8.99 -29.29
N VAL A 5 -10.74 -9.98 -29.58
CA VAL A 5 -11.78 -10.46 -28.69
C VAL A 5 -11.13 -11.41 -27.67
N LEU A 6 -10.98 -10.96 -26.42
CA LEU A 6 -10.59 -11.82 -25.30
C LEU A 6 -11.72 -12.82 -24.99
N LYS A 7 -11.60 -14.05 -25.50
CA LYS A 7 -12.43 -15.19 -25.09
C LYS A 7 -12.12 -15.55 -23.63
N ARG A 8 -13.08 -15.33 -22.74
CA ARG A 8 -13.09 -15.91 -21.39
C ARG A 8 -13.38 -17.41 -21.50
N ASN A 9 -12.35 -18.25 -21.40
CA ASN A 9 -12.54 -19.68 -21.17
C ASN A 9 -12.91 -19.91 -19.70
N GLN A 10 -14.21 -19.90 -19.39
CA GLN A 10 -14.73 -20.58 -18.21
C GLN A 10 -14.99 -22.05 -18.58
N SER A 11 -14.03 -22.93 -18.34
CA SER A 11 -14.25 -24.37 -18.44
C SER A 11 -14.99 -24.85 -17.18
N THR A 12 -16.29 -25.11 -17.30
CA THR A 12 -17.08 -25.91 -16.35
C THR A 12 -17.33 -27.32 -16.90
N VAL A 13 -16.31 -27.89 -17.55
CA VAL A 13 -16.33 -29.30 -17.97
C VAL A 13 -15.68 -30.09 -16.84
N PRO A 14 -16.28 -31.21 -16.37
CA PRO A 14 -15.56 -32.11 -15.49
C PRO A 14 -14.34 -32.63 -16.26
N GLN A 15 -13.14 -32.39 -15.75
CA GLN A 15 -11.93 -32.95 -16.31
C GLN A 15 -12.08 -34.48 -16.32
N SER A 16 -12.26 -35.07 -17.49
CA SER A 16 -12.05 -36.50 -17.70
C SER A 16 -10.54 -36.75 -17.58
N GLY A 17 -10.08 -36.92 -16.35
CA GLY A 17 -8.72 -37.36 -16.05
C GLY A 17 -8.49 -38.74 -16.66
N THR A 18 -7.41 -38.84 -17.41
CA THR A 18 -6.75 -40.07 -17.87
C THR A 18 -6.86 -41.18 -16.84
N GLU A 19 -7.30 -42.35 -17.32
CA GLU A 19 -7.37 -43.62 -16.61
C GLU A 19 -5.98 -44.00 -16.06
N GLY A 20 -5.75 -43.67 -14.79
CA GLY A 20 -4.67 -44.19 -13.98
C GLY A 20 -5.28 -44.84 -12.75
N ASN A 21 -5.29 -46.17 -12.72
CA ASN A 21 -5.64 -47.07 -11.61
C ASN A 21 -6.05 -46.36 -10.31
N ALA A 22 -7.37 -46.13 -10.15
CA ALA A 22 -7.95 -45.63 -8.93
C ALA A 22 -7.82 -46.69 -7.83
N ALA A 23 -6.70 -46.66 -7.12
CA ALA A 23 -6.62 -47.24 -5.79
C ALA A 23 -7.76 -46.65 -4.96
N LEU A 24 -8.62 -47.52 -4.41
CA LEU A 24 -9.73 -47.18 -3.52
C LEU A 24 -9.34 -46.03 -2.60
N ASP A 25 -9.90 -44.85 -2.89
CA ASP A 25 -9.60 -43.58 -2.24
C ASP A 25 -9.77 -43.78 -0.72
N LYS A 26 -8.67 -43.80 0.04
CA LYS A 26 -8.70 -43.95 1.50
C LYS A 26 -9.67 -42.90 2.04
N LYS A 27 -10.72 -43.34 2.76
CA LYS A 27 -11.73 -42.45 3.37
C LYS A 27 -11.00 -41.30 4.06
N ARG A 28 -11.14 -40.09 3.51
CA ARG A 28 -10.53 -38.90 4.12
C ARG A 28 -11.10 -38.76 5.54
N PRO A 29 -10.25 -38.56 6.56
CA PRO A 29 -10.74 -38.37 7.92
C PRO A 29 -11.65 -37.14 7.97
N TYR A 30 -12.66 -37.19 8.84
CA TYR A 30 -13.69 -36.17 8.96
C TYR A 30 -13.14 -34.78 9.33
N SER A 31 -12.11 -34.75 10.20
CA SER A 31 -11.49 -33.51 10.65
C SER A 31 -10.40 -33.03 9.67
N PRO A 32 -10.37 -31.74 9.29
CA PRO A 32 -9.22 -31.16 8.60
C PRO A 32 -8.04 -30.91 9.56
N PHE A 33 -8.29 -30.92 10.87
CA PHE A 33 -7.29 -30.81 11.92
C PHE A 33 -6.89 -32.21 12.38
N GLN A 34 -5.88 -32.78 11.72
CA GLN A 34 -5.37 -34.12 12.04
C GLN A 34 -4.05 -34.07 12.82
N ASN A 35 -3.26 -33.02 12.60
CA ASN A 35 -1.97 -32.81 13.26
C ASN A 35 -2.15 -31.78 14.37
N THR A 36 -2.41 -32.23 15.58
CA THR A 36 -2.48 -31.39 16.78
C THR A 36 -1.23 -31.60 17.61
N ASN A 37 -0.47 -30.55 17.89
CA ASN A 37 0.81 -30.63 18.60
C ASN A 37 0.64 -30.57 20.13
N ASN A 38 -0.51 -30.10 20.61
CA ASN A 38 -0.81 -29.91 22.03
C ASN A 38 -2.20 -30.46 22.40
N MET A 39 -2.39 -30.84 23.67
CA MET A 39 -3.65 -31.38 24.19
C MET A 39 -4.79 -30.35 24.14
N ALA A 40 -4.49 -29.07 24.33
CA ALA A 40 -5.47 -27.98 24.17
C ALA A 40 -5.94 -27.87 22.71
N GLU A 41 -5.03 -27.99 21.75
CA GLU A 41 -5.33 -27.96 20.31
C GLU A 41 -6.18 -29.17 19.90
N TYR A 42 -5.88 -30.35 20.46
CA TYR A 42 -6.70 -31.54 20.28
C TYR A 42 -8.12 -31.37 20.83
N ALA A 43 -8.25 -30.82 22.04
CA ALA A 43 -9.56 -30.57 22.64
C ALA A 43 -10.40 -29.60 21.81
N VAL A 44 -9.79 -28.50 21.34
CA VAL A 44 -10.47 -27.53 20.46
C VAL A 44 -10.84 -28.16 19.12
N ALA A 45 -9.95 -28.93 18.50
CA ALA A 45 -10.24 -29.62 17.23
C ALA A 45 -11.42 -30.59 17.36
N ARG A 46 -11.51 -31.34 18.47
CA ARG A 46 -12.65 -32.24 18.72
C ARG A 46 -13.94 -31.51 19.05
N LEU A 47 -13.86 -30.39 19.76
CA LEU A 47 -15.01 -29.52 20.00
C LEU A 47 -15.54 -28.95 18.67
N ASP A 48 -14.66 -28.50 17.80
CA ASP A 48 -15.02 -28.03 16.46
C ASP A 48 -15.62 -29.15 15.60
N ASP A 49 -15.09 -30.37 15.65
CA ASP A 49 -15.67 -31.53 14.96
C ASP A 49 -17.13 -31.77 15.41
N LEU A 50 -17.40 -31.69 16.72
CA LEU A 50 -18.72 -31.89 17.30
C LEU A 50 -19.69 -30.76 16.91
N LEU A 51 -19.25 -29.49 17.00
CA LEU A 51 -20.06 -28.33 16.60
C LEU A 51 -20.38 -28.35 15.10
N ASN A 52 -19.39 -28.70 14.27
CA ASN A 52 -19.58 -28.82 12.83
C ASN A 52 -20.49 -30.01 12.47
N TRP A 53 -20.40 -31.12 13.20
CA TRP A 53 -21.32 -32.24 13.05
C TRP A 53 -22.76 -31.84 13.39
N GLY A 54 -22.97 -31.14 14.50
CA GLY A 54 -24.29 -30.62 14.88
C GLY A 54 -24.88 -29.68 13.84
N ARG A 55 -24.09 -28.72 13.35
CA ARG A 55 -24.52 -27.75 12.31
C ARG A 55 -24.78 -28.39 10.95
N LYS A 56 -24.01 -29.42 10.59
CA LYS A 56 -24.22 -30.18 9.35
C LYS A 56 -25.46 -31.07 9.43
N GLY A 57 -25.68 -31.70 10.58
CA GLY A 57 -26.76 -32.66 10.81
C GLY A 57 -28.12 -32.02 11.04
N SER A 58 -28.19 -30.71 11.28
CA SER A 58 -29.43 -29.96 11.45
C SER A 58 -29.30 -28.63 10.73
N LEU A 59 -29.63 -28.59 9.44
CA LEU A 59 -29.46 -27.41 8.59
C LEU A 59 -30.82 -26.92 8.15
N TRP A 60 -31.30 -25.79 8.70
CA TRP A 60 -32.67 -25.35 8.48
C TRP A 60 -32.76 -24.21 7.47
N PRO A 61 -33.10 -24.49 6.18
CA PRO A 61 -33.27 -23.45 5.18
C PRO A 61 -34.56 -22.65 5.37
N LEU A 62 -34.46 -21.35 5.16
CA LEU A 62 -35.59 -20.45 5.00
C LEU A 62 -36.20 -20.65 3.61
N THR A 63 -37.52 -20.80 3.57
CA THR A 63 -38.29 -20.94 2.32
C THR A 63 -38.39 -19.61 1.57
N PHE A 64 -37.33 -19.23 0.85
CA PHE A 64 -37.31 -18.01 0.04
C PHE A 64 -37.46 -18.30 -1.47
N GLY A 65 -38.60 -18.88 -1.83
CA GLY A 65 -38.97 -19.20 -3.21
C GLY A 65 -39.56 -17.99 -3.95
N LEU A 66 -38.88 -17.49 -4.97
CA LEU A 66 -39.27 -16.28 -5.72
C LEU A 66 -39.93 -16.57 -7.08
N ALA A 67 -39.51 -17.64 -7.75
CA ALA A 67 -39.92 -17.92 -9.13
C ALA A 67 -39.85 -19.43 -9.44
N CYS A 68 -39.59 -19.80 -10.70
CA CYS A 68 -39.56 -21.18 -11.18
C CYS A 68 -38.62 -22.12 -10.42
N CYS A 69 -37.50 -21.62 -9.87
CA CYS A 69 -36.57 -22.44 -9.07
C CYS A 69 -37.20 -22.90 -7.74
N ALA A 70 -38.25 -22.22 -7.25
CA ALA A 70 -38.96 -22.65 -6.05
C ALA A 70 -39.67 -24.01 -6.24
N VAL A 71 -40.10 -24.34 -7.46
CA VAL A 71 -40.73 -25.64 -7.76
C VAL A 71 -39.70 -26.77 -7.65
N GLU A 72 -38.50 -26.57 -8.21
CA GLU A 72 -37.40 -27.54 -8.04
C GLU A 72 -36.94 -27.64 -6.57
N MET A 73 -37.02 -26.54 -5.81
CA MET A 73 -36.80 -26.56 -4.37
C MET A 73 -37.87 -27.39 -3.62
N MET A 74 -39.12 -27.38 -4.08
CA MET A 74 -40.19 -28.26 -3.55
C MET A 74 -39.96 -29.72 -3.95
N HIS A 75 -39.44 -30.00 -5.15
CA HIS A 75 -39.09 -31.37 -5.57
C HIS A 75 -38.03 -32.01 -4.69
N ILE A 76 -37.12 -31.23 -4.09
CA ILE A 76 -36.14 -31.72 -3.13
C ILE A 76 -36.77 -32.15 -1.80
N ALA A 77 -37.86 -31.49 -1.40
CA ALA A 77 -38.67 -31.90 -0.27
C ALA A 77 -39.65 -33.04 -0.61
N ALA A 78 -39.78 -33.42 -1.88
CA ALA A 78 -40.64 -34.52 -2.29
C ALA A 78 -40.00 -35.89 -1.97
N PRO A 79 -40.80 -36.97 -1.89
CA PRO A 79 -40.35 -38.29 -1.42
C PRO A 79 -39.20 -38.92 -2.23
N ARG A 80 -38.97 -38.49 -3.47
CA ARG A 80 -37.89 -39.04 -4.32
C ARG A 80 -36.50 -38.66 -3.80
N TYR A 81 -36.32 -37.40 -3.41
CA TYR A 81 -35.01 -36.88 -3.00
C TYR A 81 -34.91 -36.69 -1.48
N ASP A 82 -36.05 -36.49 -0.81
CA ASP A 82 -36.21 -36.46 0.65
C ASP A 82 -35.06 -35.75 1.39
N MET A 83 -35.11 -34.41 1.39
CA MET A 83 -34.11 -33.61 2.10
C MET A 83 -34.10 -33.80 3.61
N ASP A 84 -35.21 -34.26 4.20
CA ASP A 84 -35.34 -34.45 5.65
C ASP A 84 -34.39 -35.55 6.14
N ARG A 85 -34.12 -36.56 5.29
CA ARG A 85 -33.09 -37.59 5.53
C ARG A 85 -31.69 -37.01 5.80
N TYR A 86 -31.38 -35.83 5.28
CA TYR A 86 -30.10 -35.14 5.49
C TYR A 86 -30.14 -34.11 6.63
N GLY A 87 -31.20 -34.10 7.43
CA GLY A 87 -31.39 -33.16 8.53
C GLY A 87 -31.77 -31.75 8.06
N VAL A 88 -32.33 -31.65 6.85
CA VAL A 88 -32.71 -30.38 6.23
C VAL A 88 -34.20 -30.18 6.38
N VAL A 89 -34.60 -29.12 7.08
CA VAL A 89 -36.02 -28.81 7.34
C VAL A 89 -36.33 -27.36 7.00
N PHE A 90 -37.33 -27.15 6.17
CA PHE A 90 -37.78 -25.81 5.82
C PHE A 90 -38.40 -25.09 7.02
N ARG A 91 -37.93 -23.88 7.30
CA ARG A 91 -38.52 -22.96 8.29
C ARG A 91 -39.14 -21.77 7.57
N ALA A 92 -40.32 -21.36 8.02
CA ALA A 92 -41.01 -20.18 7.50
C ALA A 92 -40.50 -18.87 8.13
N SER A 93 -39.95 -18.95 9.35
CA SER A 93 -39.44 -17.80 10.09
C SER A 93 -37.93 -17.65 9.89
N PRO A 94 -37.41 -16.48 9.49
CA PRO A 94 -35.97 -16.24 9.36
C PRO A 94 -35.24 -16.31 10.70
N ARG A 95 -35.94 -16.08 11.83
CA ARG A 95 -35.34 -16.08 13.16
C ARG A 95 -34.87 -17.46 13.63
N GLN A 96 -35.32 -18.52 12.96
CA GLN A 96 -35.00 -19.90 13.27
C GLN A 96 -34.21 -20.57 12.13
N ALA A 97 -33.90 -19.86 11.05
CA ALA A 97 -33.27 -20.44 9.87
C ALA A 97 -31.76 -20.21 9.88
N ASP A 98 -31.01 -21.26 9.56
CA ASP A 98 -29.55 -21.23 9.45
C ASP A 98 -29.11 -20.92 8.01
N VAL A 99 -29.92 -21.28 7.02
CA VAL A 99 -29.60 -21.11 5.60
C VAL A 99 -30.71 -20.35 4.92
N ILE A 100 -30.38 -19.46 3.97
CA ILE A 100 -31.36 -18.88 3.06
C ILE A 100 -31.07 -19.36 1.65
N ILE A 101 -32.07 -19.96 1.00
CA ILE A 101 -31.99 -20.41 -0.40
C ILE A 101 -32.71 -19.37 -1.24
N VAL A 102 -31.98 -18.57 -2.00
CA VAL A 102 -32.57 -17.59 -2.92
C VAL A 102 -32.93 -18.31 -4.21
N ALA A 103 -34.18 -18.81 -4.28
CA ALA A 103 -34.66 -19.64 -5.37
C ALA A 103 -35.51 -18.85 -6.37
N GLY A 104 -34.85 -18.11 -7.26
CA GLY A 104 -35.50 -17.42 -8.39
C GLY A 104 -34.98 -16.01 -8.66
N THR A 105 -35.69 -15.28 -9.53
CA THR A 105 -35.28 -13.93 -9.96
C THR A 105 -35.46 -12.91 -8.84
N LEU A 106 -34.39 -12.20 -8.49
CA LEU A 106 -34.44 -11.09 -7.54
C LEU A 106 -34.77 -9.78 -8.25
N THR A 107 -35.95 -9.22 -8.00
CA THR A 107 -36.34 -7.91 -8.54
C THR A 107 -35.85 -6.77 -7.65
N ASN A 108 -35.67 -5.58 -8.22
CA ASN A 108 -35.25 -4.38 -7.50
C ASN A 108 -36.19 -4.05 -6.32
N LYS A 109 -37.49 -4.34 -6.47
CA LYS A 109 -38.49 -4.13 -5.42
C LYS A 109 -38.37 -5.14 -4.27
N MET A 110 -37.94 -6.37 -4.56
CA MET A 110 -37.77 -7.44 -3.56
C MET A 110 -36.42 -7.38 -2.85
N ALA A 111 -35.41 -6.75 -3.46
CA ALA A 111 -34.07 -6.58 -2.89
C ALA A 111 -34.02 -6.09 -1.43
N PRO A 112 -34.73 -5.00 -1.03
CA PRO A 112 -34.72 -4.56 0.37
C PRO A 112 -35.38 -5.56 1.33
N ALA A 113 -36.41 -6.28 0.87
CA ALA A 113 -37.07 -7.31 1.68
C ALA A 113 -36.14 -8.52 1.90
N LEU A 114 -35.45 -8.98 0.86
CA LEU A 114 -34.42 -10.02 0.97
C LEU A 114 -33.35 -9.62 2.00
N ARG A 115 -32.86 -8.38 1.93
CA ARG A 115 -31.86 -7.88 2.87
C ARG A 115 -32.35 -7.89 4.32
N LYS A 116 -33.56 -7.37 4.55
CA LYS A 116 -34.18 -7.33 5.88
C LYS A 116 -34.38 -8.73 6.47
N VAL A 117 -34.79 -9.70 5.64
CA VAL A 117 -34.96 -11.11 6.03
C VAL A 117 -33.62 -11.73 6.43
N TYR A 118 -32.58 -11.52 5.62
CA TYR A 118 -31.23 -12.00 5.91
C TYR A 118 -30.65 -11.39 7.21
N ASP A 119 -30.87 -10.09 7.43
CA ASP A 119 -30.40 -9.41 8.63
C ASP A 119 -31.11 -9.91 9.91
N GLN A 120 -32.31 -10.50 9.80
CA GLN A 120 -33.05 -11.10 10.91
C GLN A 120 -32.61 -12.53 11.26
N MET A 121 -31.80 -13.18 10.41
CA MET A 121 -31.29 -14.53 10.68
C MET A 121 -30.17 -14.50 11.72
N PRO A 122 -30.17 -15.44 12.70
CA PRO A 122 -29.11 -15.54 13.71
C PRO A 122 -27.77 -16.00 13.08
N GLU A 123 -26.65 -15.72 13.74
CA GLU A 123 -25.36 -16.29 13.36
C GLU A 123 -25.15 -17.64 14.05
N PRO A 124 -24.62 -18.67 13.37
CA PRO A 124 -24.08 -18.69 11.99
C PRO A 124 -25.17 -18.83 10.92
N ARG A 125 -25.05 -18.05 9.83
CA ARG A 125 -25.98 -18.06 8.69
C ARG A 125 -25.27 -18.30 7.37
N TRP A 126 -25.91 -18.99 6.43
CA TRP A 126 -25.38 -19.26 5.09
C TRP A 126 -26.37 -18.93 3.98
N VAL A 127 -25.85 -18.67 2.77
CA VAL A 127 -26.66 -18.26 1.61
C VAL A 127 -26.39 -19.17 0.40
N ILE A 128 -27.41 -19.88 -0.06
CA ILE A 128 -27.37 -20.61 -1.33
C ILE A 128 -28.09 -19.80 -2.40
N SER A 129 -27.39 -19.45 -3.48
CA SER A 129 -28.00 -18.86 -4.67
C SER A 129 -28.40 -19.97 -5.63
N MET A 130 -29.71 -20.11 -5.87
CA MET A 130 -30.25 -21.19 -6.68
C MET A 130 -30.77 -20.66 -8.02
N GLY A 131 -30.09 -21.08 -9.08
CA GLY A 131 -30.47 -20.83 -10.46
C GLY A 131 -29.84 -19.58 -11.06
N SER A 132 -29.80 -19.55 -12.40
CA SER A 132 -29.09 -18.52 -13.16
C SER A 132 -29.56 -17.08 -12.84
N CYS A 133 -30.85 -16.90 -12.57
CA CYS A 133 -31.41 -15.59 -12.22
C CYS A 133 -30.90 -15.07 -10.87
N ALA A 134 -30.81 -15.94 -9.85
CA ALA A 134 -30.27 -15.58 -8.54
C ALA A 134 -28.75 -15.39 -8.57
N ASN A 135 -28.03 -16.20 -9.36
CA ASN A 135 -26.57 -16.15 -9.44
C ASN A 135 -26.04 -14.86 -10.07
N GLY A 136 -26.71 -14.35 -11.12
CA GLY A 136 -26.20 -13.21 -11.89
C GLY A 136 -27.22 -12.47 -12.74
N GLY A 137 -28.52 -12.59 -12.43
CA GLY A 137 -29.62 -12.01 -13.22
C GLY A 137 -30.15 -12.95 -14.32
N GLY A 138 -29.34 -13.92 -14.77
CA GLY A 138 -29.75 -15.01 -15.65
C GLY A 138 -30.37 -14.53 -16.95
N TYR A 139 -31.51 -15.12 -17.33
CA TYR A 139 -32.25 -14.75 -18.53
C TYR A 139 -32.66 -13.27 -18.55
N TYR A 140 -32.87 -12.68 -17.37
CA TYR A 140 -33.30 -11.29 -17.21
C TYR A 140 -32.14 -10.33 -16.88
N HIS A 141 -30.90 -10.68 -17.21
CA HIS A 141 -29.71 -9.88 -16.86
C HIS A 141 -29.77 -8.42 -17.33
N TYR A 142 -30.35 -8.18 -18.51
CA TYR A 142 -30.49 -6.86 -19.11
C TYR A 142 -31.81 -6.16 -18.79
N SER A 143 -32.66 -6.75 -17.94
CA SER A 143 -33.93 -6.14 -17.54
C SER A 143 -33.70 -4.93 -16.61
N TYR A 144 -34.57 -3.93 -16.71
CA TYR A 144 -34.53 -2.72 -15.88
C TYR A 144 -34.96 -2.96 -14.43
N SER A 145 -35.72 -4.04 -14.18
CA SER A 145 -36.36 -4.32 -12.89
C SER A 145 -35.70 -5.44 -12.09
N VAL A 146 -34.62 -6.03 -12.60
CA VAL A 146 -33.95 -7.21 -12.01
C VAL A 146 -32.57 -6.85 -11.48
N VAL A 147 -32.26 -7.33 -10.28
CA VAL A 147 -30.93 -7.25 -9.70
C VAL A 147 -30.05 -8.31 -10.38
N ARG A 148 -28.89 -7.89 -10.88
CA ARG A 148 -27.91 -8.77 -11.55
C ARG A 148 -27.13 -9.59 -10.53
N GLY A 149 -27.82 -10.54 -9.91
CA GLY A 149 -27.30 -11.43 -8.88
C GLY A 149 -27.71 -11.01 -7.47
N CYS A 150 -28.03 -11.98 -6.61
CA CYS A 150 -28.29 -11.73 -5.20
C CYS A 150 -27.01 -11.42 -4.40
N ASP A 151 -25.84 -11.71 -4.98
CA ASP A 151 -24.50 -11.40 -4.47
C ASP A 151 -24.28 -9.89 -4.25
N ARG A 152 -24.99 -9.05 -4.98
CA ARG A 152 -25.00 -7.59 -4.78
C ARG A 152 -25.69 -7.16 -3.49
N ILE A 153 -26.57 -7.98 -2.93
CA ILE A 153 -27.42 -7.64 -1.77
C ILE A 153 -26.96 -8.40 -0.51
N ILE A 154 -26.68 -9.70 -0.65
CA ILE A 154 -26.26 -10.59 0.44
C ILE A 154 -25.05 -11.43 0.02
N PRO A 155 -24.13 -11.77 0.94
CA PRO A 155 -22.95 -12.57 0.61
C PRO A 155 -23.35 -14.01 0.30
N VAL A 156 -23.07 -14.49 -0.91
CA VAL A 156 -23.43 -15.85 -1.35
C VAL A 156 -22.33 -16.86 -1.05
N ASP A 157 -22.72 -18.01 -0.51
CA ASP A 157 -21.82 -19.07 -0.08
C ASP A 157 -21.61 -20.16 -1.12
N ILE A 158 -22.68 -20.54 -1.80
CA ILE A 158 -22.74 -21.56 -2.85
C ILE A 158 -23.66 -21.07 -3.96
N TYR A 159 -23.20 -21.24 -5.19
CA TYR A 159 -23.97 -20.97 -6.40
C TYR A 159 -24.35 -22.31 -7.02
N VAL A 160 -25.65 -22.54 -7.20
CA VAL A 160 -26.18 -23.71 -7.88
C VAL A 160 -26.57 -23.29 -9.31
N PRO A 161 -25.82 -23.71 -10.34
CA PRO A 161 -26.12 -23.34 -11.72
C PRO A 161 -27.30 -24.14 -12.28
N GLY A 162 -28.14 -23.49 -13.11
CA GLY A 162 -29.27 -24.12 -13.81
C GLY A 162 -30.45 -23.16 -14.00
N CYS A 163 -31.38 -23.46 -14.93
CA CYS A 163 -32.56 -22.62 -15.18
C CYS A 163 -33.78 -23.44 -15.65
N PRO A 164 -34.48 -24.15 -14.75
CA PRO A 164 -34.15 -24.30 -13.33
C PRO A 164 -33.04 -25.37 -13.11
N PRO A 165 -32.25 -25.27 -12.03
CA PRO A 165 -31.34 -26.35 -11.64
C PRO A 165 -32.16 -27.56 -11.20
N THR A 166 -31.72 -28.78 -11.56
CA THR A 166 -32.39 -30.00 -11.14
C THR A 166 -32.37 -30.13 -9.62
N ALA A 167 -33.39 -30.80 -9.06
CA ALA A 167 -33.44 -31.15 -7.65
C ALA A 167 -32.14 -31.81 -7.14
N GLU A 168 -31.53 -32.69 -7.94
CA GLU A 168 -30.23 -33.31 -7.63
C GLU A 168 -29.09 -32.27 -7.53
N ALA A 169 -29.06 -31.28 -8.41
CA ALA A 169 -28.03 -30.24 -8.41
C ALA A 169 -28.13 -29.35 -7.18
N LEU A 170 -29.34 -29.01 -6.72
CA LEU A 170 -29.52 -28.28 -5.46
C LEU A 170 -29.23 -29.17 -4.25
N MET A 171 -29.60 -30.45 -4.26
CA MET A 171 -29.21 -31.40 -3.20
C MET A 171 -27.67 -31.51 -3.11
N TYR A 172 -26.99 -31.58 -4.25
CA TYR A 172 -25.52 -31.52 -4.31
C TYR A 172 -24.98 -30.21 -3.72
N GLY A 173 -25.62 -29.07 -4.02
CA GLY A 173 -25.28 -27.78 -3.43
C GLY A 173 -25.39 -27.77 -1.90
N ILE A 174 -26.44 -28.39 -1.34
CA ILE A 174 -26.62 -28.55 0.11
C ILE A 174 -25.54 -29.46 0.70
N LEU A 175 -25.27 -30.61 0.08
CA LEU A 175 -24.20 -31.53 0.51
C LEU A 175 -22.81 -30.88 0.41
N GLN A 176 -22.60 -30.01 -0.58
CA GLN A 176 -21.38 -29.23 -0.71
C GLN A 176 -21.28 -28.16 0.38
N LEU A 177 -22.39 -27.56 0.81
CA LEU A 177 -22.43 -26.66 1.97
C LEU A 177 -22.02 -27.41 3.24
N GLN A 178 -22.59 -28.59 3.44
CA GLN A 178 -22.28 -29.49 4.54
C GLN A 178 -20.80 -29.97 4.53
N LYS A 179 -20.16 -30.07 3.37
CA LYS A 179 -18.72 -30.41 3.26
C LYS A 179 -17.80 -29.21 3.51
N LYS A 180 -18.32 -27.98 3.43
CA LYS A 180 -17.51 -26.77 3.47
C LYS A 180 -17.30 -26.33 4.92
N ASN A 181 -16.10 -26.62 5.43
CA ASN A 181 -15.73 -26.33 6.81
C ASN A 181 -15.78 -24.81 7.11
N VAL A 182 -16.48 -24.45 8.21
CA VAL A 182 -16.69 -23.06 8.66
C VAL A 182 -15.37 -22.36 9.00
N VAL A 183 -14.40 -23.09 9.55
CA VAL A 183 -13.07 -22.56 9.91
C VAL A 183 -12.21 -22.30 8.68
N ILE A 184 -12.23 -23.19 7.67
CA ILE A 184 -11.54 -22.97 6.38
C ILE A 184 -12.13 -21.76 5.64
N ARG A 185 -13.39 -21.39 5.86
CA ARG A 185 -13.98 -20.17 5.29
C ARG A 185 -13.55 -18.91 6.03
N LEU A 186 -13.51 -18.91 7.36
CA LEU A 186 -12.94 -17.79 8.12
C LEU A 186 -11.49 -17.56 7.68
N ILE A 187 -10.69 -18.64 7.63
CA ILE A 187 -9.30 -18.59 7.18
C ILE A 187 -9.19 -18.23 5.69
N ARG A 188 -10.01 -18.76 4.76
CA ARG A 188 -9.95 -18.37 3.33
C ARG A 188 -10.44 -16.95 3.06
N ARG A 189 -11.35 -16.43 3.88
CA ARG A 189 -11.80 -15.03 3.85
C ARG A 189 -10.70 -14.09 4.34
N GLU A 190 -9.82 -14.58 5.21
CA GLU A 190 -8.59 -13.90 5.65
C GLU A 190 -7.40 -14.08 4.69
N THR A 191 -7.31 -15.20 3.94
CA THR A 191 -6.07 -15.61 3.23
C THR A 191 -6.14 -15.66 1.69
N HIS A 192 -7.32 -15.63 1.05
CA HIS A 192 -7.43 -15.66 -0.43
C HIS A 192 -8.42 -14.61 -0.94
N VAL A 193 -7.92 -13.41 -1.19
CA VAL A 193 -8.69 -12.32 -1.79
C VAL A 193 -8.59 -12.41 -3.31
N LYS A 194 -9.72 -12.62 -3.99
CA LYS A 194 -9.82 -12.36 -5.44
C LYS A 194 -9.92 -10.85 -5.69
N PRO A 195 -9.31 -10.30 -6.76
CA PRO A 195 -9.46 -8.91 -7.12
C PRO A 195 -10.94 -8.58 -7.35
N GLY A 196 -11.48 -7.67 -6.52
CA GLY A 196 -12.89 -7.27 -6.49
C GLY A 196 -13.59 -7.43 -5.13
N ASN A 197 -13.15 -8.37 -4.28
CA ASN A 197 -13.77 -8.62 -2.97
C ASN A 197 -13.07 -7.94 -1.79
N TYR A 198 -12.08 -7.08 -2.04
CA TYR A 198 -11.32 -6.37 -1.00
C TYR A 198 -12.24 -5.57 -0.06
N HIS A 199 -13.28 -4.90 -0.59
CA HIS A 199 -14.21 -4.12 0.23
C HIS A 199 -15.07 -5.00 1.16
N ILE A 200 -15.55 -6.15 0.69
CA ILE A 200 -16.38 -7.08 1.48
C ILE A 200 -15.54 -7.77 2.57
N CYS A 201 -14.27 -8.03 2.31
CA CYS A 201 -13.37 -8.58 3.32
C CYS A 201 -12.99 -7.49 4.34
N ARG A 202 -12.79 -6.26 3.88
CA ARG A 202 -12.43 -5.13 4.75
C ARG A 202 -13.58 -4.57 5.58
N SER A 203 -14.84 -4.79 5.22
CA SER A 203 -15.98 -4.34 6.03
C SER A 203 -15.95 -4.91 7.45
N PHE A 204 -15.31 -6.07 7.65
CA PHE A 204 -15.04 -6.62 8.98
C PHE A 204 -14.25 -5.67 9.90
N TYR A 205 -13.35 -4.87 9.34
CA TYR A 205 -12.58 -3.86 10.10
C TYR A 205 -13.45 -2.72 10.62
N GLN A 206 -14.68 -2.55 10.11
CA GLN A 206 -15.64 -1.64 10.76
C GLN A 206 -16.06 -2.17 12.13
N SER A 207 -16.11 -3.49 12.32
CA SER A 207 -16.46 -4.12 13.59
C SER A 207 -15.28 -4.23 14.54
N VAL A 208 -14.08 -4.50 14.02
CA VAL A 208 -12.85 -4.72 14.79
C VAL A 208 -11.95 -3.50 14.72
N VAL A 209 -11.96 -2.67 15.76
CA VAL A 209 -11.27 -1.36 15.79
C VAL A 209 -10.42 -1.19 17.05
N PRO A 210 -9.33 -0.38 16.98
CA PRO A 210 -8.62 0.06 18.17
C PRO A 210 -9.44 1.14 18.89
N ASN A 211 -10.13 0.77 19.97
CA ASN A 211 -11.00 1.65 20.75
C ASN A 211 -10.37 2.19 22.03
N PHE A 212 -9.17 1.73 22.40
CA PHE A 212 -8.51 2.08 23.65
C PHE A 212 -7.09 2.62 23.40
N THR A 213 -6.71 3.70 24.09
CA THR A 213 -5.37 4.30 23.95
C THR A 213 -4.59 4.25 25.26
N ILE A 214 -3.37 3.71 25.18
CA ILE A 214 -2.38 3.72 26.27
C ILE A 214 -1.35 4.81 25.95
N VAL A 215 -1.31 5.83 26.80
CA VAL A 215 -0.47 7.02 26.58
C VAL A 215 0.90 6.84 27.23
N ASN A 216 1.95 7.32 26.57
CA ASN A 216 3.32 7.45 27.10
C ASN A 216 3.96 6.12 27.53
N ILE A 217 3.98 5.13 26.65
CA ILE A 217 4.50 3.79 26.95
C ILE A 217 6.02 3.82 27.14
N GLU A 218 6.50 3.08 28.13
CA GLU A 218 7.93 2.87 28.34
C GLU A 218 8.43 1.89 27.28
N LYS A 219 9.48 2.28 26.57
CA LYS A 219 10.07 1.50 25.50
C LYS A 219 11.59 1.44 25.68
N PRO A 220 12.27 0.45 25.09
CA PRO A 220 13.73 0.46 24.99
C PRO A 220 14.25 1.72 24.27
N PRO A 221 15.56 2.03 24.42
CA PRO A 221 16.19 3.17 23.76
C PRO A 221 16.35 2.93 22.26
N CYS A 222 15.22 2.96 21.53
CA CYS A 222 15.15 2.76 20.09
C CYS A 222 14.20 3.78 19.43
N TYR A 223 14.36 4.01 18.13
CA TYR A 223 13.45 4.78 17.29
C TYR A 223 12.56 3.83 16.49
N LEU A 224 11.29 3.80 16.84
CA LEU A 224 10.27 2.99 16.18
C LEU A 224 10.04 3.49 14.74
N ARG A 225 10.01 2.57 13.75
CA ARG A 225 9.91 2.94 12.33
C ARG A 225 8.64 2.45 11.62
N LYS A 226 8.54 1.15 11.32
CA LYS A 226 7.48 0.61 10.44
C LYS A 226 7.30 -0.91 10.60
N PHE A 227 6.10 -1.40 10.32
CA PHE A 227 5.81 -2.82 10.16
C PHE A 227 6.24 -3.34 8.79
N THR A 228 6.64 -4.61 8.74
CA THR A 228 6.71 -5.37 7.48
C THR A 228 5.35 -5.39 6.78
N PRO A 229 5.29 -5.49 5.44
CA PRO A 229 4.03 -5.58 4.68
C PRO A 229 3.09 -6.68 5.20
N ASN A 230 3.66 -7.79 5.70
CA ASN A 230 2.94 -8.91 6.30
C ASN A 230 2.53 -8.71 7.77
N GLY A 231 2.92 -7.61 8.42
CA GLY A 231 2.61 -7.29 9.83
C GLY A 231 3.40 -8.07 10.88
N LYS A 232 4.00 -9.22 10.54
CA LYS A 232 4.64 -10.14 11.51
C LYS A 232 5.84 -9.55 12.26
N TYR A 233 6.62 -8.70 11.60
CA TYR A 233 7.80 -8.07 12.17
C TYR A 233 7.68 -6.55 12.18
N PHE A 234 8.24 -5.94 13.21
CA PHE A 234 8.33 -4.51 13.42
C PHE A 234 9.79 -4.08 13.49
N ILE A 235 10.14 -3.01 12.76
CA ILE A 235 11.52 -2.51 12.68
C ILE A 235 11.65 -1.25 13.53
N ALA A 236 12.74 -1.19 14.29
CA ALA A 236 13.23 0.01 14.96
C ALA A 236 14.73 0.20 14.71
N PHE A 237 15.22 1.41 14.93
CA PHE A 237 16.63 1.73 14.93
C PHE A 237 17.11 1.90 16.37
N SER A 238 18.30 1.44 16.71
CA SER A 238 18.88 1.70 18.03
C SER A 238 19.05 3.22 18.28
N SER A 239 19.10 3.64 19.55
CA SER A 239 19.29 5.05 19.92
C SER A 239 20.57 5.66 19.39
N ASP A 240 21.62 4.85 19.24
CA ASP A 240 22.91 5.25 18.66
C ASP A 240 22.90 5.28 17.12
N GLN A 241 21.81 4.80 16.48
CA GLN A 241 21.65 4.70 15.03
C GLN A 241 22.70 3.83 14.33
N THR A 242 23.28 2.84 15.02
CA THR A 242 24.27 1.92 14.43
C THR A 242 23.65 0.59 13.99
N SER A 243 22.56 0.21 14.65
CA SER A 243 21.94 -1.11 14.50
C SER A 243 20.44 -1.01 14.21
N VAL A 244 19.97 -2.04 13.50
CA VAL A 244 18.56 -2.28 13.22
C VAL A 244 18.04 -3.34 14.17
N GLU A 245 17.00 -3.00 14.92
CA GLU A 245 16.32 -3.90 15.85
C GLU A 245 15.05 -4.45 15.19
N VAL A 246 14.95 -5.77 15.15
CA VAL A 246 13.80 -6.49 14.60
C VAL A 246 13.01 -7.10 15.75
N TYR A 247 11.78 -6.64 15.91
CA TYR A 247 10.82 -7.15 16.88
C TYR A 247 9.80 -8.06 16.19
N LYS A 248 9.51 -9.22 16.79
CA LYS A 248 8.39 -10.06 16.42
C LYS A 248 7.12 -9.52 17.09
N TYR A 249 6.08 -9.27 16.30
CA TYR A 249 4.78 -8.83 16.79
C TYR A 249 3.96 -10.03 17.26
N LEU A 250 3.46 -9.98 18.50
CA LEU A 250 2.70 -11.08 19.13
C LEU A 250 1.17 -10.90 19.07
N GLY A 251 0.69 -9.78 18.51
CA GLY A 251 -0.74 -9.51 18.34
C GLY A 251 -1.41 -8.84 19.56
N PRO A 252 -2.66 -8.36 19.39
CA PRO A 252 -3.42 -7.68 20.45
C PRO A 252 -3.83 -8.60 21.61
N SER A 253 -4.01 -9.90 21.39
CA SER A 253 -4.37 -10.86 22.44
C SER A 253 -3.30 -11.01 23.52
N ALA A 254 -2.03 -10.71 23.22
CA ALA A 254 -0.94 -10.85 24.19
C ALA A 254 -1.03 -9.88 25.38
N VAL A 255 -1.85 -8.82 25.26
CA VAL A 255 -2.02 -7.76 26.27
C VAL A 255 -3.39 -7.83 26.96
N GLU A 256 -4.25 -8.76 26.56
CA GLU A 256 -5.58 -8.96 27.15
C GLU A 256 -5.50 -9.17 28.67
N ASP A 257 -4.57 -10.01 29.14
CA ASP A 257 -4.30 -10.26 30.57
C ASP A 257 -3.95 -8.98 31.37
N LEU A 258 -3.40 -7.96 30.72
CA LEU A 258 -3.04 -6.69 31.37
C LEU A 258 -4.19 -5.68 31.37
N LEU A 259 -5.19 -5.90 30.53
CA LEU A 259 -6.32 -4.99 30.33
C LEU A 259 -7.58 -5.44 31.09
N THR A 260 -7.62 -6.67 31.62
CA THR A 260 -8.75 -7.20 32.41
C THR A 260 -9.14 -6.30 33.58
N ASP A 261 -8.17 -5.63 34.21
CA ASP A 261 -8.38 -4.79 35.38
C ASP A 261 -8.87 -3.37 35.02
N VAL A 262 -8.83 -3.00 33.72
CA VAL A 262 -9.25 -1.68 33.25
C VAL A 262 -10.73 -1.72 32.85
N PRO A 263 -11.60 -0.88 33.45
CA PRO A 263 -13.02 -0.86 33.11
C PRO A 263 -13.21 -0.48 31.63
N GLY A 264 -13.97 -1.29 30.89
CA GLY A 264 -14.22 -1.12 29.45
C GLY A 264 -14.91 0.20 29.05
N THR A 265 -15.41 0.97 30.01
CA THR A 265 -15.95 2.33 29.79
C THR A 265 -14.87 3.39 29.61
N ARG A 266 -13.60 3.09 29.96
CA ARG A 266 -12.48 4.03 29.89
C ARG A 266 -11.86 3.99 28.50
N GLU A 267 -11.88 5.11 27.78
CA GLU A 267 -11.36 5.21 26.40
C GLU A 267 -9.82 5.39 26.33
N PHE A 268 -9.19 5.83 27.43
CA PHE A 268 -7.74 5.98 27.52
C PHE A 268 -7.20 5.83 28.94
N VAL A 269 -5.93 5.46 29.05
CA VAL A 269 -5.15 5.49 30.30
C VAL A 269 -4.03 6.50 30.18
N GLY A 270 -4.08 7.53 31.05
CA GLY A 270 -3.12 8.63 31.15
C GLY A 270 -2.09 8.44 32.27
N ASN A 271 -1.44 9.53 32.69
CA ASN A 271 -0.34 9.51 33.67
C ASN A 271 -0.79 9.40 35.15
N ASP A 272 -2.09 9.51 35.44
CA ASP A 272 -2.55 9.92 36.78
C ASP A 272 -2.83 8.78 37.78
N THR A 273 -2.65 7.51 37.41
CA THR A 273 -3.00 6.35 38.27
C THR A 273 -1.84 5.35 38.42
N ASN A 274 -1.58 4.81 39.62
CA ASN A 274 -0.54 3.80 39.87
C ASN A 274 -0.70 2.53 38.99
N GLU A 275 -1.94 2.12 38.70
CA GLU A 275 -2.25 1.03 37.76
C GLU A 275 -1.71 1.30 36.34
N ALA A 276 -1.68 2.57 35.92
CA ALA A 276 -1.16 2.96 34.61
C ALA A 276 0.37 2.77 34.51
N VAL A 277 1.10 2.86 35.62
CA VAL A 277 2.57 2.70 35.63
C VAL A 277 2.97 1.25 35.35
N ASN A 278 2.28 0.30 35.99
CA ASN A 278 2.52 -1.13 35.79
C ASN A 278 2.12 -1.57 34.36
N LEU A 279 1.03 -1.02 33.83
CA LEU A 279 0.61 -1.24 32.45
C LEU A 279 1.65 -0.68 31.45
N ARG A 280 2.05 0.60 31.61
CA ARG A 280 2.95 1.29 30.67
C ARG A 280 4.35 0.68 30.57
N SER A 281 4.86 0.08 31.65
CA SER A 281 6.17 -0.59 31.68
C SER A 281 6.16 -1.97 31.02
N LYS A 282 5.04 -2.70 31.06
CA LYS A 282 4.94 -4.09 30.56
C LYS A 282 4.35 -4.23 29.16
N VAL A 283 3.55 -3.27 28.71
CA VAL A 283 2.83 -3.36 27.42
C VAL A 283 3.79 -3.52 26.24
N PHE A 284 4.92 -2.81 26.21
CA PHE A 284 5.86 -2.90 25.10
C PHE A 284 6.43 -4.32 24.93
N SER A 285 6.93 -4.93 26.02
CA SER A 285 7.56 -6.25 26.00
C SER A 285 6.58 -7.39 25.71
N LYS A 286 5.28 -7.18 25.98
CA LYS A 286 4.21 -8.11 25.60
C LYS A 286 3.83 -8.04 24.13
N PHE A 287 3.79 -6.85 23.54
CA PHE A 287 3.50 -6.69 22.10
C PHE A 287 4.68 -7.09 21.22
N PHE A 288 5.89 -6.74 21.65
CA PHE A 288 7.09 -6.81 20.84
C PHE A 288 8.15 -7.66 21.55
N GLN A 289 8.44 -8.83 20.96
CA GLN A 289 9.56 -9.66 21.38
C GLN A 289 10.77 -9.34 20.50
N LEU A 290 11.86 -8.85 21.08
CA LEU A 290 13.10 -8.62 20.33
C LEU A 290 13.60 -9.96 19.77
N LYS A 291 13.78 -10.02 18.46
CA LYS A 291 14.25 -11.22 17.75
C LYS A 291 15.71 -11.11 17.35
N HIS A 292 16.09 -9.98 16.74
CA HIS A 292 17.45 -9.72 16.28
C HIS A 292 17.84 -8.26 16.51
N THR A 293 19.09 -8.03 16.88
CA THR A 293 19.74 -6.72 16.83
C THR A 293 20.90 -6.85 15.86
N ILE A 294 20.82 -6.15 14.74
CA ILE A 294 21.72 -6.31 13.60
C ILE A 294 22.57 -5.05 13.53
N ALA A 295 23.86 -5.16 13.82
CA ALA A 295 24.80 -4.06 13.61
C ALA A 295 24.99 -3.84 12.11
N VAL A 296 24.71 -2.63 11.63
CA VAL A 296 24.74 -2.30 10.19
C VAL A 296 25.90 -1.36 9.88
N THR A 297 26.06 -0.29 10.66
CA THR A 297 27.09 0.72 10.35
C THR A 297 28.34 0.55 11.21
N PRO A 298 29.53 0.84 10.64
CA PRO A 298 30.75 0.99 11.41
C PRO A 298 30.75 2.30 12.23
N VAL A 299 31.70 2.41 13.17
CA VAL A 299 31.85 3.57 14.06
C VAL A 299 32.02 4.86 13.24
N GLY A 300 31.14 5.85 13.43
CA GLY A 300 31.19 7.17 12.77
C GLY A 300 30.17 7.37 11.65
N GLU A 301 29.42 6.33 11.27
CA GLU A 301 28.33 6.40 10.31
C GLU A 301 26.98 6.17 11.01
N GLN A 302 25.98 7.02 10.71
CA GLN A 302 24.66 6.97 11.35
C GLN A 302 23.58 6.55 10.36
N LEU A 303 22.75 5.58 10.75
CA LEU A 303 21.57 5.17 10.00
C LEU A 303 20.53 6.29 10.00
N ASN A 304 19.97 6.57 8.82
CA ASN A 304 18.86 7.49 8.71
C ASN A 304 17.58 6.81 9.21
N ARG A 305 17.06 7.30 10.33
CA ARG A 305 15.87 6.77 11.01
C ARG A 305 14.59 6.76 10.17
N GLU A 306 14.57 7.47 9.05
CA GLU A 306 13.40 7.60 8.17
C GLU A 306 13.58 6.86 6.85
N CYS A 307 14.77 6.29 6.60
CA CYS A 307 15.07 5.54 5.39
C CYS A 307 14.82 4.04 5.62
N SER A 308 13.76 3.52 5.01
CA SER A 308 13.42 2.09 5.10
C SER A 308 12.55 1.69 3.92
N LEU A 309 12.99 0.71 3.14
CA LEU A 309 12.26 0.15 2.00
C LEU A 309 12.23 -1.37 2.09
N PHE A 310 11.05 -1.98 2.02
CA PHE A 310 10.89 -3.43 2.05
C PHE A 310 10.90 -4.04 0.65
N VAL A 311 11.66 -5.11 0.44
CA VAL A 311 11.69 -5.79 -0.86
C VAL A 311 10.66 -6.92 -0.88
N GLY A 312 9.80 -6.95 -1.91
CA GLY A 312 8.76 -7.98 -2.10
C GLY A 312 7.88 -8.19 -0.86
N ASP A 313 7.84 -9.43 -0.37
CA ASP A 313 7.05 -9.86 0.81
C ASP A 313 7.59 -9.31 2.16
N GLY A 314 8.63 -8.48 2.14
CA GLY A 314 9.24 -7.89 3.34
C GLY A 314 10.21 -8.82 4.07
N ARG A 315 10.87 -9.74 3.33
CA ARG A 315 11.99 -10.54 3.86
C ARG A 315 13.24 -9.68 4.06
N PHE A 316 13.52 -8.80 3.10
CA PHE A 316 14.66 -7.89 3.12
C PHE A 316 14.20 -6.45 3.35
N VAL A 317 14.99 -5.68 4.08
CA VAL A 317 14.84 -4.23 4.21
C VAL A 317 16.11 -3.54 3.76
N ILE A 318 15.93 -2.48 2.99
CA ILE A 318 17.00 -1.56 2.59
C ILE A 318 16.98 -0.39 3.56
N VAL A 319 18.12 -0.13 4.17
CA VAL A 319 18.32 1.00 5.08
C VAL A 319 19.48 1.84 4.56
N GLY A 320 19.31 3.15 4.61
CA GLY A 320 20.37 4.10 4.26
C GLY A 320 21.05 4.67 5.50
N SER A 321 22.35 4.83 5.42
CA SER A 321 23.17 5.57 6.37
C SER A 321 23.92 6.69 5.67
N ALA A 322 24.29 7.68 6.47
CA ALA A 322 25.11 8.79 6.02
C ALA A 322 26.20 9.08 7.05
N SER A 323 27.39 9.37 6.55
CA SER A 323 28.47 9.98 7.33
C SER A 323 28.79 11.35 6.76
N TYR A 324 28.94 12.35 7.63
CA TYR A 324 29.32 13.69 7.20
C TYR A 324 30.78 13.68 6.80
N VAL A 325 31.08 14.17 5.59
CA VAL A 325 32.46 14.31 5.13
C VAL A 325 33.09 15.50 5.85
N PRO A 326 34.16 15.31 6.65
CA PRO A 326 34.83 16.42 7.34
C PRO A 326 35.28 17.51 6.36
N GLU A 327 35.20 18.77 6.78
CA GLU A 327 35.69 19.89 5.95
C GLU A 327 37.23 19.86 5.79
N GLU A 328 37.94 19.19 6.71
CA GLU A 328 39.39 19.00 6.65
C GLU A 328 39.79 17.53 6.90
N PRO A 329 40.58 16.91 6.00
CA PRO A 329 41.01 17.43 4.69
C PRO A 329 39.83 17.55 3.72
N GLN A 330 39.78 18.64 2.93
CA GLN A 330 38.73 18.81 1.93
C GLN A 330 38.71 17.62 0.95
N PRO A 331 37.53 17.09 0.62
CA PRO A 331 37.42 16.02 -0.36
C PRO A 331 38.04 16.44 -1.69
N ASN A 332 38.64 15.49 -2.41
CA ASN A 332 39.29 15.82 -3.68
C ASN A 332 38.30 16.49 -4.62
N PHE A 333 38.73 17.57 -5.27
CA PHE A 333 37.91 18.33 -6.20
C PHE A 333 37.25 17.44 -7.28
N PHE A 334 37.96 16.41 -7.75
CA PHE A 334 37.49 15.48 -8.77
C PHE A 334 36.43 14.49 -8.27
N ASP A 335 36.38 14.23 -6.96
CA ASP A 335 35.36 13.39 -6.34
C ASP A 335 34.04 14.16 -6.20
N ILE A 336 34.12 15.47 -5.97
CA ILE A 336 32.97 16.39 -5.89
C ILE A 336 32.37 16.67 -7.27
N PHE A 337 33.22 16.94 -8.27
CA PHE A 337 32.82 17.32 -9.62
C PHE A 337 33.16 16.22 -10.63
N ARG A 338 32.31 15.19 -10.68
CA ARG A 338 32.45 14.05 -11.60
C ARG A 338 31.96 14.33 -13.02
N ASN A 339 31.09 15.34 -13.20
CA ASN A 339 30.58 15.76 -14.50
C ASN A 339 30.35 17.27 -14.52
N ASN A 340 30.15 17.83 -15.71
CA ASN A 340 29.90 19.27 -15.91
C ASN A 340 28.52 19.75 -15.40
N GLU A 341 27.63 18.82 -15.06
CA GLU A 341 26.33 19.12 -14.45
C GLU A 341 26.34 18.98 -12.93
N SER A 342 27.47 18.59 -12.34
CA SER A 342 27.61 18.42 -10.89
C SER A 342 27.23 19.72 -10.19
N VAL A 343 26.51 19.57 -9.09
CA VAL A 343 25.95 20.70 -8.36
C VAL A 343 27.01 21.32 -7.45
N SER A 344 26.93 22.62 -7.20
CA SER A 344 27.88 23.27 -6.29
C SER A 344 27.54 22.90 -4.83
N PRO A 345 28.48 22.37 -4.03
CA PRO A 345 28.24 22.08 -2.63
C PRO A 345 27.85 23.35 -1.87
N HIS A 346 26.97 23.22 -0.88
CA HIS A 346 26.45 24.36 -0.13
C HIS A 346 26.27 23.99 1.35
N PRO A 347 26.45 24.92 2.31
CA PRO A 347 26.30 24.60 3.73
C PRO A 347 24.91 24.08 4.12
N ARG A 348 23.84 24.46 3.39
CA ARG A 348 22.50 23.91 3.61
C ARG A 348 22.30 22.50 3.03
N SER A 349 23.21 22.04 2.17
CA SER A 349 23.22 20.73 1.54
C SER A 349 24.64 20.13 1.58
N PRO A 350 25.14 19.76 2.78
CA PRO A 350 26.49 19.24 2.93
C PRO A 350 26.65 17.91 2.22
N LEU A 351 27.87 17.65 1.73
CA LEU A 351 28.26 16.37 1.13
C LEU A 351 28.34 15.29 2.20
N GLU A 352 27.86 14.10 1.85
CA GLU A 352 27.78 12.95 2.72
C GLU A 352 28.34 11.72 2.00
N ASP A 353 29.00 10.86 2.74
CA ASP A 353 29.26 9.49 2.30
C ASP A 353 28.01 8.69 2.64
N CYS A 354 27.22 8.34 1.62
CA CYS A 354 25.97 7.63 1.79
C CYS A 354 26.17 6.13 1.53
N SER A 355 25.73 5.29 2.45
CA SER A 355 25.74 3.83 2.27
C SER A 355 24.32 3.28 2.29
N LEU A 356 24.06 2.30 1.42
CA LEU A 356 22.82 1.54 1.36
C LEU A 356 23.10 0.11 1.76
N HIS A 357 22.32 -0.40 2.71
CA HIS A 357 22.51 -1.71 3.31
C HIS A 357 21.27 -2.58 3.10
N ILE A 358 21.46 -3.84 2.67
CA ILE A 358 20.39 -4.85 2.64
C ILE A 358 20.47 -5.69 3.89
N VAL A 359 19.39 -5.75 4.65
CA VAL A 359 19.28 -6.52 5.89
C VAL A 359 18.22 -7.60 5.74
N ASP A 360 18.58 -8.86 6.02
CA ASP A 360 17.65 -9.99 6.08
C ASP A 360 17.00 -10.01 7.47
N ILE A 361 15.71 -9.69 7.50
CA ILE A 361 14.90 -9.57 8.73
C ILE A 361 14.63 -10.96 9.34
N VAL A 362 14.53 -11.98 8.49
CA VAL A 362 14.14 -13.33 8.92
C VAL A 362 15.31 -14.03 9.61
N ASN A 363 16.50 -13.93 9.02
CA ASN A 363 17.71 -14.56 9.54
C ASN A 363 18.55 -13.65 10.44
N GLY A 364 18.29 -12.33 10.43
CA GLY A 364 18.98 -11.39 11.31
C GLY A 364 20.41 -11.06 10.87
N ARG A 365 20.67 -10.90 9.56
CA ARG A 365 22.02 -10.67 9.02
C ARG A 365 22.06 -9.50 8.03
N LEU A 366 23.16 -8.77 8.04
CA LEU A 366 23.52 -7.84 6.96
C LEU A 366 23.97 -8.66 5.74
N CYS A 367 23.34 -8.45 4.59
CA CYS A 367 23.61 -9.22 3.37
C CYS A 367 24.62 -8.51 2.47
N ASP A 368 24.38 -7.24 2.17
CA ASP A 368 25.21 -6.47 1.23
C ASP A 368 25.19 -4.98 1.58
N THR A 369 26.22 -4.25 1.14
CA THR A 369 26.40 -2.81 1.37
C THR A 369 26.99 -2.13 0.15
N ARG A 370 26.37 -1.04 -0.30
CA ARG A 370 26.87 -0.17 -1.37
C ARG A 370 27.14 1.22 -0.84
N THR A 371 28.36 1.71 -1.04
CA THR A 371 28.79 3.02 -0.54
C THR A 371 29.01 3.99 -1.69
N MET A 372 28.53 5.22 -1.51
CA MET A 372 28.55 6.30 -2.48
C MET A 372 29.24 7.49 -1.82
N LYS A 373 30.47 7.76 -2.26
CA LYS A 373 31.34 8.75 -1.63
C LYS A 373 31.10 10.16 -2.16
N THR A 374 31.25 11.15 -1.28
CA THR A 374 31.19 12.58 -1.59
C THR A 374 29.97 12.94 -2.43
N ASP A 375 28.81 12.43 -2.04
CA ASP A 375 27.56 12.57 -2.78
C ASP A 375 26.50 13.30 -1.94
N LYS A 376 25.37 13.62 -2.56
CA LYS A 376 24.16 14.05 -1.85
C LYS A 376 22.98 13.23 -2.31
N ILE A 377 22.48 12.39 -1.40
CA ILE A 377 21.29 11.56 -1.60
C ILE A 377 20.30 11.88 -0.50
N PHE A 378 19.08 12.27 -0.87
CA PHE A 378 18.04 12.57 0.11
C PHE A 378 17.41 11.30 0.70
N LEU A 379 18.07 10.69 1.70
CA LEU A 379 17.61 9.47 2.37
C LEU A 379 16.34 9.70 3.22
N SER A 380 16.15 10.92 3.75
CA SER A 380 14.99 11.26 4.58
C SER A 380 13.68 11.07 3.83
N HIS A 381 12.74 10.36 4.44
CA HIS A 381 11.46 9.97 3.84
C HIS A 381 11.58 9.27 2.47
N ASN A 382 12.68 8.54 2.19
CA ASN A 382 12.90 7.84 0.94
C ASN A 382 12.77 8.74 -0.31
N GLN A 383 13.22 10.00 -0.26
CA GLN A 383 13.05 10.93 -1.40
C GLN A 383 14.04 10.70 -2.54
N GLY A 384 15.26 10.30 -2.22
CA GLY A 384 16.33 9.99 -3.18
C GLY A 384 16.40 8.52 -3.58
N LEU A 385 15.55 7.66 -3.00
CA LEU A 385 15.51 6.23 -3.26
C LEU A 385 14.12 5.84 -3.74
N TYR A 386 14.05 4.99 -4.75
CA TYR A 386 12.78 4.48 -5.21
C TYR A 386 12.86 2.99 -5.54
N LEU A 387 12.00 2.18 -4.92
CA LEU A 387 11.96 0.73 -5.11
C LEU A 387 10.65 0.34 -5.80
N TYR A 388 10.76 -0.32 -6.95
CA TYR A 388 9.67 -0.99 -7.65
C TYR A 388 9.97 -2.49 -7.66
N GLU A 389 9.15 -3.29 -6.97
CA GLU A 389 9.38 -4.73 -6.78
C GLU A 389 10.80 -5.05 -6.27
N ASP A 390 11.71 -5.48 -7.15
CA ASP A 390 13.11 -5.81 -6.88
C ASP A 390 14.11 -4.80 -7.47
N THR A 391 13.63 -3.80 -8.20
CA THR A 391 14.45 -2.79 -8.90
C THR A 391 14.51 -1.51 -8.08
N LEU A 392 15.72 -1.17 -7.63
CA LEU A 392 16.02 0.02 -6.84
C LEU A 392 16.69 1.09 -7.71
N ALA A 393 16.09 2.27 -7.78
CA ALA A 393 16.72 3.48 -8.31
C ALA A 393 17.25 4.35 -7.17
N VAL A 394 18.46 4.89 -7.34
CA VAL A 394 19.11 5.82 -6.41
C VAL A 394 19.54 7.09 -7.14
N LEU A 395 19.05 8.26 -6.69
CA LEU A 395 19.36 9.56 -7.28
C LEU A 395 20.51 10.22 -6.53
N SER A 396 21.66 10.35 -7.20
CA SER A 396 22.73 11.25 -6.82
C SER A 396 22.37 12.67 -7.27
N VAL A 397 22.07 13.52 -6.29
CA VAL A 397 21.77 14.94 -6.55
C VAL A 397 23.06 15.72 -6.82
N GLN A 398 24.16 15.36 -6.15
CA GLN A 398 25.45 16.02 -6.35
C GLN A 398 26.01 15.76 -7.76
N HIS A 399 26.08 14.50 -8.19
CA HIS A 399 26.64 14.11 -9.50
C HIS A 399 25.60 14.01 -10.61
N GLN A 400 24.32 14.33 -10.36
CA GLN A 400 23.25 14.31 -11.37
C GLN A 400 23.17 12.97 -12.12
N THR A 401 23.25 11.88 -11.36
CA THR A 401 23.32 10.51 -11.87
C THR A 401 22.32 9.63 -11.13
N ILE A 402 21.69 8.70 -11.85
CA ILE A 402 20.75 7.73 -11.30
C ILE A 402 21.38 6.36 -11.42
N TYR A 403 21.54 5.68 -10.29
CA TYR A 403 22.03 4.31 -10.23
C TYR A 403 20.84 3.36 -10.15
N ILE A 404 20.80 2.37 -11.04
CA ILE A 404 19.78 1.33 -11.07
C ILE A 404 20.42 0.03 -10.60
N TYR A 405 19.92 -0.48 -9.49
CA TYR A 405 20.30 -1.75 -8.89
C TYR A 405 19.13 -2.74 -8.96
N LYS A 406 19.42 -4.00 -9.23
CA LYS A 406 18.46 -5.10 -9.07
C LYS A 406 18.82 -5.91 -7.85
N ILE A 407 17.84 -6.23 -7.02
CA ILE A 407 18.05 -6.97 -5.78
C ILE A 407 17.87 -8.45 -6.07
N SER A 408 18.93 -9.23 -5.90
CA SER A 408 18.87 -10.68 -6.05
C SER A 408 18.00 -11.32 -4.96
N HIS A 409 17.43 -12.49 -5.24
CA HIS A 409 16.68 -13.30 -4.26
C HIS A 409 17.49 -13.64 -3.00
N ASP A 410 18.82 -13.63 -3.10
CA ASP A 410 19.74 -13.89 -1.99
C ASP A 410 20.09 -12.63 -1.16
N GLY A 411 19.66 -11.44 -1.60
CA GLY A 411 19.84 -10.18 -0.87
C GLY A 411 21.10 -9.38 -1.24
N TYR A 412 21.55 -9.46 -2.49
CA TYR A 412 22.70 -8.70 -3.02
C TYR A 412 22.27 -7.62 -4.01
N PHE A 413 23.03 -6.52 -4.08
CA PHE A 413 22.88 -5.50 -5.09
C PHE A 413 23.60 -5.91 -6.39
N ALA A 414 22.83 -6.09 -7.47
CA ALA A 414 23.36 -6.24 -8.81
C ALA A 414 23.28 -4.90 -9.56
N ASP A 415 24.42 -4.42 -10.06
CA ASP A 415 24.50 -3.18 -10.82
C ASP A 415 23.92 -3.41 -12.22
N VAL A 416 22.83 -2.70 -12.56
CA VAL A 416 22.16 -2.86 -13.86
C VAL A 416 22.57 -1.76 -14.82
N LYS A 417 22.41 -0.49 -14.41
CA LYS A 417 22.66 0.65 -15.29
C LYS A 417 22.93 1.92 -14.48
N THR A 418 23.81 2.77 -15.02
CA THR A 418 24.06 4.12 -14.52
C THR A 418 23.58 5.14 -15.56
N ILE A 419 22.65 6.01 -15.18
CA ILE A 419 22.00 6.96 -16.09
C ILE A 419 22.38 8.39 -15.68
N GLY A 420 23.01 9.15 -16.57
CA GLY A 420 23.33 10.57 -16.31
C GLY A 420 24.22 11.16 -17.39
N ARG A 421 25.54 11.16 -17.13
CA ARG A 421 26.56 11.56 -18.12
C ARG A 421 26.50 10.69 -19.37
N PHE A 422 26.38 9.39 -19.19
CA PHE A 422 26.16 8.37 -20.23
C PHE A 422 24.80 7.70 -20.01
N CYS A 423 24.23 7.15 -21.08
CA CYS A 423 22.95 6.40 -21.02
C CYS A 423 23.10 4.95 -21.50
N PHE A 424 24.10 4.68 -22.35
CA PHE A 424 24.51 3.34 -22.75
C PHE A 424 25.92 3.05 -22.22
N ASP A 425 26.20 1.77 -21.98
CA ASP A 425 27.48 1.34 -21.43
C ASP A 425 28.64 1.60 -22.42
N ASP A 426 28.37 1.53 -23.73
CA ASP A 426 29.34 1.77 -24.80
C ASP A 426 29.57 3.27 -25.10
N ASP A 427 28.76 4.19 -24.54
CA ASP A 427 28.84 5.63 -24.83
C ASP A 427 30.24 6.18 -24.48
N GLU A 428 30.81 5.75 -23.37
CA GLU A 428 32.13 6.20 -22.92
C GLU A 428 33.22 5.79 -23.92
N TRP A 429 33.16 4.55 -24.39
CA TRP A 429 34.09 4.02 -25.39
C TRP A 429 33.96 4.77 -26.72
N LEU A 430 32.74 4.98 -27.21
CA LEU A 430 32.46 5.70 -28.45
C LEU A 430 33.00 7.13 -28.40
N ILE A 431 32.74 7.83 -27.29
CA ILE A 431 33.23 9.19 -27.09
C ILE A 431 34.75 9.22 -27.04
N ASN A 432 35.40 8.25 -26.39
CA ASN A 432 36.86 8.15 -26.36
C ASN A 432 37.48 7.87 -27.74
N GLN A 433 36.81 7.14 -28.64
CA GLN A 433 37.28 6.98 -30.02
C GLN A 433 37.28 8.30 -30.81
N VAL A 434 36.22 9.10 -30.68
CA VAL A 434 36.13 10.40 -31.37
C VAL A 434 37.08 11.43 -30.74
N ARG A 435 37.36 11.32 -29.44
CA ARG A 435 38.29 12.21 -28.73
C ARG A 435 39.72 12.18 -29.26
N GLY A 436 40.16 11.05 -29.83
CA GLY A 436 41.48 10.95 -30.48
C GLY A 436 41.68 11.92 -31.66
N LEU A 437 40.59 12.52 -32.17
CA LEU A 437 40.60 13.48 -33.28
C LEU A 437 40.60 14.94 -32.82
N TRP A 438 40.53 15.22 -31.51
CA TRP A 438 40.49 16.60 -31.00
C TRP A 438 41.90 17.23 -30.96
N PRO A 439 42.03 18.54 -31.23
CA PRO A 439 43.34 19.18 -31.24
C PRO A 439 43.98 19.14 -29.84
N SER A 440 45.17 18.56 -29.78
CA SER A 440 46.16 18.58 -28.69
C SER A 440 45.70 18.15 -27.29
N GLY A 441 46.04 16.90 -26.91
CA GLY A 441 46.69 16.51 -25.65
C GLY A 441 46.20 17.01 -24.28
N GLN A 442 45.08 17.73 -24.20
CA GLN A 442 44.53 18.22 -22.95
C GLN A 442 43.95 17.04 -22.18
N LEU A 443 44.39 16.86 -20.93
CA LEU A 443 43.70 16.04 -19.95
C LEU A 443 42.25 16.54 -19.84
N VAL A 444 41.33 15.88 -20.55
CA VAL A 444 39.91 16.24 -20.54
C VAL A 444 39.36 15.86 -19.17
N ARG A 445 39.07 16.88 -18.38
CA ARG A 445 38.48 16.72 -17.06
C ARG A 445 36.95 16.68 -17.21
N PRO A 446 36.25 15.63 -16.76
CA PRO A 446 34.80 15.49 -16.91
C PRO A 446 33.96 16.71 -16.49
N PHE A 447 34.42 17.49 -15.52
CA PHE A 447 33.73 18.70 -15.04
C PHE A 447 33.89 19.94 -15.95
N ARG A 448 34.84 19.95 -16.90
CA ARG A 448 35.04 21.04 -17.88
C ARG A 448 34.59 20.67 -19.28
N GLU A 449 33.86 19.57 -19.44
CA GLU A 449 33.37 19.16 -20.75
C GLU A 449 32.41 20.20 -21.31
N ALA A 450 32.68 20.67 -22.54
CA ALA A 450 31.78 21.56 -23.25
C ALA A 450 30.49 20.87 -23.71
N THR A 451 30.54 19.53 -23.84
CA THR A 451 29.43 18.69 -24.29
C THR A 451 28.36 18.53 -23.23
N VAL A 452 27.09 18.59 -23.61
CA VAL A 452 25.96 18.32 -22.70
C VAL A 452 25.91 16.82 -22.36
N ASN A 453 25.58 16.47 -21.11
CA ASN A 453 25.41 15.07 -20.70
C ASN A 453 24.36 14.34 -21.56
N ALA A 454 24.52 13.02 -21.74
CA ALA A 454 23.68 12.23 -22.64
C ALA A 454 22.18 12.32 -22.30
N LEU A 455 21.82 12.23 -21.01
CA LEU A 455 20.42 12.31 -20.58
C LEU A 455 19.80 13.68 -20.90
N LYS A 456 20.52 14.77 -20.57
CA LYS A 456 20.06 16.13 -20.83
C LYS A 456 20.04 16.45 -22.33
N HIS A 457 21.01 15.95 -23.09
CA HIS A 457 21.02 16.07 -24.55
C HIS A 457 19.76 15.43 -25.16
N ARG A 458 19.37 14.23 -24.73
CA ARG A 458 18.15 13.56 -25.18
C ARG A 458 16.88 14.37 -24.86
N LEU A 459 16.83 14.99 -23.68
CA LEU A 459 15.75 15.92 -23.31
C LEU A 459 15.69 17.13 -24.25
N LEU A 460 16.83 17.78 -24.53
CA LEU A 460 16.91 18.93 -25.42
C LEU A 460 16.50 18.56 -26.85
N VAL A 461 16.96 17.41 -27.36
CA VAL A 461 16.60 16.90 -28.68
C VAL A 461 15.10 16.61 -28.77
N PHE A 462 14.51 16.02 -27.73
CA PHE A 462 13.08 15.78 -27.68
C PHE A 462 12.27 17.08 -27.76
N LEU A 463 12.64 18.08 -26.94
CA LEU A 463 11.98 19.38 -26.94
C LEU A 463 12.13 20.13 -28.27
N TYR A 464 13.30 20.05 -28.88
CA TYR A 464 13.56 20.64 -30.20
C TYR A 464 12.73 19.97 -31.30
N ARG A 465 12.71 18.63 -31.36
CA ARG A 465 11.87 17.88 -32.32
C ARG A 465 10.40 18.20 -32.14
N ARG A 466 9.93 18.29 -30.90
CA ARG A 466 8.56 18.72 -30.60
C ARG A 466 8.27 20.13 -31.11
N ALA A 467 9.20 21.07 -30.93
CA ALA A 467 9.05 22.43 -31.42
C ALA A 467 9.02 22.52 -32.96
N ILE A 468 9.83 21.72 -33.66
CA ILE A 468 9.78 21.61 -35.13
C ILE A 468 8.43 21.07 -35.59
N ASN A 469 7.98 19.95 -35.02
CA ASN A 469 6.71 19.35 -35.42
C ASN A 469 5.53 20.31 -35.24
N MET A 470 5.53 21.12 -34.17
CA MET A 470 4.55 22.17 -33.96
C MET A 470 4.69 23.31 -34.98
N ALA A 471 5.91 23.72 -35.30
CA ALA A 471 6.16 24.75 -36.30
C ALA A 471 5.74 24.33 -37.72
N GLU A 472 5.92 23.05 -38.07
CA GLU A 472 5.45 22.48 -39.33
C GLU A 472 3.92 22.39 -39.39
N ALA A 473 3.27 22.02 -38.27
CA ALA A 473 1.82 21.94 -38.19
C ALA A 473 1.13 23.31 -38.26
N GLU A 474 1.71 24.34 -37.64
CA GLU A 474 1.15 25.71 -37.61
C GLU A 474 1.67 26.61 -38.73
N GLY A 475 2.71 26.18 -39.46
CA GLY A 475 3.37 26.97 -40.50
C GLY A 475 4.16 28.18 -39.95
N ASN A 476 4.50 28.21 -38.66
CA ASN A 476 5.21 29.32 -38.02
C ASN A 476 6.38 28.84 -37.14
N LEU A 477 7.53 29.51 -37.26
CA LEU A 477 8.75 29.24 -36.49
C LEU A 477 8.71 29.72 -35.02
N PHE A 478 7.56 30.17 -34.52
CA PHE A 478 7.41 30.70 -33.16
C PHE A 478 7.91 29.72 -32.08
N HIS A 479 7.51 28.45 -32.15
CA HIS A 479 7.89 27.42 -31.17
C HIS A 479 9.40 27.15 -31.15
N VAL A 480 10.03 27.15 -32.33
CA VAL A 480 11.48 26.97 -32.47
C VAL A 480 12.23 28.17 -31.89
N ARG A 481 11.77 29.41 -32.17
CA ARG A 481 12.35 30.63 -31.57
C ARG A 481 12.24 30.62 -30.04
N LYS A 482 11.08 30.23 -29.49
CA LYS A 482 10.85 30.10 -28.05
C LYS A 482 11.76 29.05 -27.41
N PHE A 483 12.03 27.94 -28.10
CA PHE A 483 13.00 26.94 -27.65
C PHE A 483 14.40 27.53 -27.51
N TYR A 484 14.90 28.25 -28.53
CA TYR A 484 16.22 28.88 -28.47
C TYR A 484 16.31 29.99 -27.40
N GLN A 485 15.26 30.78 -27.21
CA GLN A 485 15.20 31.77 -26.12
C GLN A 485 15.34 31.13 -24.73
N ASN A 486 14.75 29.94 -24.55
CA ASN A 486 14.76 29.22 -23.28
C ASN A 486 15.89 28.18 -23.17
N PHE A 487 16.75 28.06 -24.18
CA PHE A 487 17.74 26.99 -24.27
C PHE A 487 18.68 26.97 -23.06
N ASP A 488 19.26 28.12 -22.71
CA ASP A 488 20.18 28.21 -21.57
C ASP A 488 19.48 27.92 -20.24
N HIS A 489 18.22 28.34 -20.09
CA HIS A 489 17.42 28.03 -18.91
C HIS A 489 17.18 26.53 -18.76
N ILE A 490 16.80 25.84 -19.85
CA ILE A 490 16.58 24.38 -19.84
C ILE A 490 17.90 23.64 -19.59
N ARG A 491 19.00 24.10 -20.20
CA ARG A 491 20.34 23.56 -19.98
C ARG A 491 20.79 23.69 -18.52
N ALA A 492 20.44 24.78 -17.85
CA ALA A 492 20.77 25.04 -16.45
C ALA A 492 19.96 24.17 -15.46
N LEU A 493 18.87 23.53 -15.87
CA LEU A 493 18.09 22.68 -14.97
C LEU A 493 18.87 21.46 -14.48
N ARG A 494 18.48 20.97 -13.30
CA ARG A 494 19.04 19.84 -12.58
C ARG A 494 17.92 18.90 -12.12
N ILE A 495 18.20 17.60 -12.08
CA ILE A 495 17.31 16.58 -11.56
C ILE A 495 17.16 16.80 -10.06
N TRP A 496 15.91 16.99 -9.62
CA TRP A 496 15.55 17.21 -8.23
C TRP A 496 15.00 15.93 -7.58
N LYS A 497 14.12 15.22 -8.28
CA LYS A 497 13.42 14.03 -7.79
C LYS A 497 13.24 13.02 -8.91
N MET A 498 13.08 11.76 -8.53
CA MET A 498 12.78 10.67 -9.44
C MET A 498 11.74 9.72 -8.85
N GLN A 499 11.16 8.90 -9.71
CA GLN A 499 10.27 7.80 -9.36
C GLN A 499 10.31 6.73 -10.46
N LEU A 500 10.31 5.45 -10.09
CA LEU A 500 10.04 4.35 -11.02
C LEU A 500 8.52 4.20 -11.20
N LEU A 501 8.08 4.23 -12.46
CA LEU A 501 6.68 3.96 -12.84
C LEU A 501 6.44 2.46 -13.01
N ASP A 502 7.45 1.77 -13.54
CA ASP A 502 7.53 0.33 -13.71
C ASP A 502 9.03 -0.09 -13.71
N GLU A 503 9.34 -1.30 -14.15
CA GLU A 503 10.71 -1.83 -14.24
C GLU A 503 11.60 -1.07 -15.26
N SER A 504 11.02 -0.34 -16.20
CA SER A 504 11.72 0.22 -17.38
C SER A 504 11.52 1.73 -17.60
N HIS A 505 10.62 2.37 -16.85
CA HIS A 505 10.24 3.77 -17.02
C HIS A 505 10.45 4.59 -15.74
N LEU A 506 11.13 5.71 -15.90
CA LEU A 506 11.42 6.69 -14.87
C LEU A 506 10.63 7.98 -15.10
N LEU A 507 10.06 8.51 -14.02
CA LEU A 507 9.52 9.87 -13.96
C LEU A 507 10.53 10.77 -13.25
N LEU A 508 11.18 11.65 -14.00
CA LEU A 508 12.19 12.58 -13.51
C LEU A 508 11.60 13.98 -13.38
N LYS A 509 11.96 14.70 -12.32
CA LYS A 509 11.60 16.10 -12.13
C LYS A 509 12.84 16.98 -12.20
N TYR A 510 12.90 17.83 -13.21
CA TYR A 510 13.93 18.84 -13.39
C TYR A 510 13.47 20.16 -12.77
N ALA A 511 14.36 20.81 -12.02
CA ALA A 511 14.17 22.12 -11.42
C ALA A 511 15.46 22.95 -11.54
N SER A 512 15.43 24.22 -11.13
CA SER A 512 16.64 25.03 -11.04
C SER A 512 17.63 24.47 -10.00
N GLU A 513 18.91 24.82 -10.13
CA GLU A 513 19.93 24.46 -9.15
C GLU A 513 19.56 24.96 -7.74
N ASP A 514 19.02 26.17 -7.60
CA ASP A 514 18.65 26.73 -6.31
C ASP A 514 17.57 25.92 -5.57
N VAL A 515 16.63 25.32 -6.30
CA VAL A 515 15.61 24.42 -5.73
C VAL A 515 16.23 23.11 -5.31
N VAL A 516 17.13 22.57 -6.13
CA VAL A 516 17.82 21.30 -5.88
C VAL A 516 18.75 21.42 -4.66
N THR A 517 19.44 22.54 -4.48
CA THR A 517 20.32 22.83 -3.32
C THR A 517 19.60 23.41 -2.10
N LEU A 518 18.26 23.44 -2.09
CA LEU A 518 17.45 24.00 -0.99
C LEU A 518 17.77 25.48 -0.66
N ARG A 519 18.24 26.25 -1.65
CA ARG A 519 18.46 27.71 -1.53
C ARG A 519 17.17 28.48 -1.73
N ALA A 520 16.30 27.99 -2.60
CA ALA A 520 14.99 28.61 -2.86
C ALA A 520 14.06 28.46 -1.64
N PRO A 521 13.45 29.55 -1.13
CA PRO A 521 12.52 29.48 -0.01
C PRO A 521 11.23 28.75 -0.37
N ASP A 522 10.76 28.87 -1.62
CA ASP A 522 9.57 28.21 -2.13
C ASP A 522 9.89 27.40 -3.40
N PRO A 523 10.07 26.07 -3.30
CA PRO A 523 10.42 25.24 -4.46
C PRO A 523 9.28 25.13 -5.48
N ASN A 524 8.04 25.34 -5.03
CA ASN A 524 6.85 25.20 -5.86
C ASN A 524 6.56 26.43 -6.72
N THR A 525 7.24 27.57 -6.51
CA THR A 525 7.03 28.77 -7.34
C THR A 525 7.87 28.74 -8.61
N GLN A 526 8.97 27.97 -8.63
CA GLN A 526 9.88 27.91 -9.76
C GLN A 526 9.38 26.99 -10.89
N PRO A 527 9.79 27.24 -12.16
CA PRO A 527 9.48 26.36 -13.28
C PRO A 527 10.16 25.00 -13.09
N ALA A 528 9.41 23.94 -13.37
CA ALA A 528 9.91 22.57 -13.29
C ALA A 528 9.32 21.75 -14.45
N PHE A 529 10.11 20.79 -14.93
CA PHE A 529 9.70 19.86 -15.98
C PHE A 529 9.64 18.44 -15.42
N PHE A 530 8.60 17.71 -15.82
CA PHE A 530 8.46 16.28 -15.60
C PHE A 530 8.83 15.56 -16.89
N VAL A 531 9.76 14.62 -16.81
CA VAL A 531 10.30 13.89 -17.96
C VAL A 531 10.02 12.41 -17.74
N VAL A 532 9.31 11.79 -18.66
CA VAL A 532 9.11 10.34 -18.70
C VAL A 532 10.20 9.73 -19.57
N TYR A 533 11.06 8.91 -18.98
CA TYR A 533 12.24 8.35 -19.61
C TYR A 533 12.20 6.83 -19.58
N ASN A 534 12.41 6.19 -20.72
CA ASN A 534 12.58 4.75 -20.84
C ASN A 534 14.07 4.40 -20.73
N MET A 535 14.43 3.59 -19.73
CA MET A 535 15.81 3.19 -19.45
C MET A 535 16.33 2.03 -20.30
N GLU A 536 15.46 1.24 -20.94
CA GLU A 536 15.90 0.18 -21.86
C GLU A 536 16.42 0.78 -23.16
N ASN A 537 15.61 1.62 -23.81
CA ASN A 537 15.92 2.23 -25.10
C ASN A 537 16.68 3.56 -24.98
N ALA A 538 16.87 4.04 -23.75
CA ALA A 538 17.40 5.37 -23.44
C ALA A 538 16.64 6.50 -24.18
N GLN A 539 15.30 6.49 -24.16
CA GLN A 539 14.48 7.45 -24.89
C GLN A 539 13.61 8.29 -23.94
N VAL A 540 13.52 9.59 -24.21
CA VAL A 540 12.54 10.47 -23.58
C VAL A 540 11.21 10.28 -24.29
N ILE A 541 10.20 9.77 -23.58
CA ILE A 541 8.87 9.50 -24.13
C ILE A 541 8.05 10.78 -24.16
N ASN A 542 7.99 11.51 -23.04
CA ASN A 542 7.25 12.75 -22.97
C ASN A 542 7.82 13.71 -21.93
N VAL A 543 7.54 15.00 -22.12
CA VAL A 543 7.94 16.10 -21.23
C VAL A 543 6.73 16.98 -20.94
N TYR A 544 6.49 17.21 -19.66
CA TYR A 544 5.38 18.00 -19.15
C TYR A 544 5.90 19.16 -18.30
N GLU A 545 5.28 20.33 -18.46
CA GLU A 545 5.49 21.47 -17.58
C GLU A 545 4.70 21.32 -16.27
N ASN A 546 5.11 22.04 -15.22
CA ASN A 546 4.40 22.09 -13.93
C ASN A 546 2.96 22.64 -14.01
N THR A 547 2.58 23.25 -15.13
CA THR A 547 1.25 23.80 -15.43
C THR A 547 0.43 22.87 -16.36
N SER A 548 0.96 21.71 -16.76
CA SER A 548 0.29 20.83 -17.72
C SER A 548 -0.98 20.20 -17.15
N GLN A 549 -2.10 20.46 -17.82
CA GLN A 549 -3.38 19.83 -17.50
C GLN A 549 -3.41 18.35 -17.92
N GLU A 550 -2.65 17.97 -18.95
CA GLU A 550 -2.59 16.59 -19.43
C GLU A 550 -1.99 15.67 -18.35
N LEU A 551 -0.86 16.08 -17.75
CA LEU A 551 -0.25 15.33 -16.66
C LEU A 551 -1.16 15.28 -15.43
N LEU A 552 -1.90 16.37 -15.16
CA LEU A 552 -2.87 16.37 -14.07
C LEU A 552 -4.01 15.37 -14.32
N ASN A 553 -4.54 15.31 -15.54
CA ASN A 553 -5.58 14.35 -15.90
C ASN A 553 -5.08 12.90 -15.80
N LEU A 554 -3.84 12.64 -16.22
CA LEU A 554 -3.20 11.33 -16.03
C LEU A 554 -3.05 11.00 -14.55
N PHE A 555 -2.60 11.96 -13.73
CA PHE A 555 -2.49 11.79 -12.30
C PHE A 555 -3.84 11.50 -11.64
N GLU A 556 -4.89 12.26 -11.96
CA GLU A 556 -6.24 12.07 -11.38
C GLU A 556 -6.87 10.73 -11.75
N ASN A 557 -6.67 10.25 -12.99
CA ASN A 557 -7.27 9.00 -13.47
C ASN A 557 -6.47 7.75 -13.09
N PHE A 558 -5.14 7.85 -12.99
CA PHE A 558 -4.23 6.71 -12.80
C PHE A 558 -3.36 6.85 -11.54
N CYS A 559 -3.89 7.49 -10.50
CA CYS A 559 -3.24 7.68 -9.20
C CYS A 559 -2.58 6.41 -8.65
N ASP A 560 -3.20 5.25 -8.80
CA ASP A 560 -2.72 4.00 -8.18
C ASP A 560 -1.49 3.42 -8.84
N LEU A 561 -1.43 3.52 -10.18
CA LEU A 561 -0.25 3.14 -10.95
C LEU A 561 0.93 4.03 -10.54
N LEU A 562 0.69 5.32 -10.36
CA LEU A 562 1.71 6.26 -9.86
C LEU A 562 2.06 6.06 -8.37
N ARG A 563 1.33 5.26 -7.61
CA ARG A 563 1.63 4.99 -6.20
C ARG A 563 2.31 3.64 -5.98
N ASN A 564 2.46 2.83 -7.03
CA ASN A 564 2.89 1.43 -6.95
C ASN A 564 2.15 0.65 -5.87
N ALA A 565 0.85 0.91 -5.80
CA ALA A 565 -0.02 0.27 -4.86
C ALA A 565 -0.19 -1.21 -5.24
N THR A 566 0.23 -2.11 -4.37
CA THR A 566 -0.13 -3.54 -4.48
C THR A 566 -1.65 -3.70 -4.53
N GLN A 567 -2.15 -4.72 -5.24
CA GLN A 567 -3.59 -4.90 -5.49
C GLN A 567 -4.43 -4.76 -4.21
N GLY A 568 -5.43 -3.86 -4.25
CA GLY A 568 -6.32 -3.56 -3.12
C GLY A 568 -5.93 -2.34 -2.27
N SER A 569 -5.10 -1.41 -2.76
CA SER A 569 -4.74 -0.22 -1.98
C SER A 569 -5.97 0.63 -1.58
N PRO A 570 -6.08 1.03 -0.29
CA PRO A 570 -7.15 1.90 0.22
C PRO A 570 -7.19 3.30 -0.41
N SER A 571 -6.18 3.64 -1.22
CA SER A 571 -6.01 4.96 -1.82
C SER A 571 -6.75 5.15 -3.17
N SER A 572 -7.36 4.08 -3.69
CA SER A 572 -7.97 3.96 -5.03
C SER A 572 -9.50 4.10 -5.06
N ASN A 573 -10.08 4.86 -4.14
CA ASN A 573 -11.53 4.86 -3.94
C ASN A 573 -12.20 6.14 -4.47
N VAL A 574 -13.46 6.04 -4.91
CA VAL A 574 -14.28 7.20 -5.35
C VAL A 574 -14.20 8.35 -4.35
N PHE A 575 -14.14 8.02 -3.07
CA PHE A 575 -14.01 8.96 -1.98
C PHE A 575 -12.67 9.68 -1.89
N ALA A 576 -11.56 9.00 -2.19
CA ALA A 576 -10.26 9.63 -2.30
C ALA A 576 -10.26 10.63 -3.47
N ASN A 577 -10.89 10.27 -4.59
CA ASN A 577 -11.06 11.17 -5.73
C ASN A 577 -11.91 12.39 -5.38
N VAL A 578 -13.03 12.20 -4.65
CA VAL A 578 -13.86 13.33 -4.19
C VAL A 578 -13.09 14.27 -3.27
N ILE A 579 -12.28 13.75 -2.35
CA ILE A 579 -11.43 14.60 -1.48
C ILE A 579 -10.40 15.37 -2.33
N HIS A 580 -9.77 14.70 -3.30
CA HIS A 580 -8.82 15.32 -4.21
C HIS A 580 -9.46 16.46 -5.03
N GLN A 581 -10.66 16.21 -5.57
CA GLN A 581 -11.43 17.22 -6.33
C GLN A 581 -11.88 18.38 -5.45
N ARG A 582 -12.32 18.13 -4.21
CA ARG A 582 -12.65 19.21 -3.25
C ARG A 582 -11.42 20.05 -2.91
N PHE A 583 -10.26 19.42 -2.72
CA PHE A 583 -9.01 20.13 -2.46
C PHE A 583 -8.63 21.01 -3.66
N LYS A 584 -8.75 20.50 -4.88
CA LYS A 584 -8.57 21.27 -6.12
C LYS A 584 -9.51 22.47 -6.18
N GLN A 585 -10.81 22.26 -5.98
CA GLN A 585 -11.82 23.33 -5.98
C GLN A 585 -11.52 24.40 -4.93
N THR A 586 -11.11 23.99 -3.72
CA THR A 586 -10.74 24.91 -2.63
C THR A 586 -9.58 25.82 -3.03
N ILE A 587 -8.57 25.28 -3.72
CA ILE A 587 -7.44 26.08 -4.21
C ILE A 587 -7.91 27.03 -5.32
N VAL A 588 -8.74 26.56 -6.25
CA VAL A 588 -9.26 27.38 -7.34
C VAL A 588 -10.09 28.56 -6.81
N SER A 589 -10.90 28.36 -5.78
CA SER A 589 -11.75 29.40 -5.19
C SER A 589 -11.02 30.38 -4.25
N ALA A 590 -9.74 30.17 -3.96
CA ALA A 590 -8.99 31.02 -3.04
C ALA A 590 -8.72 32.42 -3.63
N ARG A 591 -8.50 33.43 -2.76
CA ARG A 591 -8.30 34.85 -3.15
C ARG A 591 -7.13 35.12 -4.11
N PHE A 592 -6.14 34.23 -4.13
CA PHE A 592 -5.02 34.21 -5.08
C PHE A 592 -4.95 32.87 -5.81
N GLY A 593 -6.07 32.17 -5.89
CA GLY A 593 -6.19 30.86 -6.51
C GLY A 593 -6.42 30.94 -8.01
N GLY A 594 -6.29 29.80 -8.67
CA GLY A 594 -6.58 29.66 -10.09
C GLY A 594 -6.35 28.23 -10.55
N GLN A 595 -6.81 27.90 -11.76
CA GLN A 595 -6.66 26.55 -12.31
C GLN A 595 -5.19 26.16 -12.48
N THR A 596 -4.35 27.11 -12.88
CA THR A 596 -2.90 26.94 -13.04
C THR A 596 -2.20 26.72 -11.71
N GLU A 597 -2.54 27.51 -10.68
CA GLU A 597 -2.01 27.32 -9.34
C GLU A 597 -2.45 25.99 -8.70
N ALA A 598 -3.72 25.62 -8.88
CA ALA A 598 -4.24 24.34 -8.42
C ALA A 598 -3.48 23.18 -9.07
N THR A 599 -3.28 23.23 -10.40
CA THR A 599 -2.50 22.25 -11.15
C THR A 599 -1.08 22.14 -10.60
N LYS A 600 -0.41 23.27 -10.40
CA LYS A 600 0.95 23.32 -9.87
C LYS A 600 1.06 22.73 -8.46
N ARG A 601 0.12 23.04 -7.56
CA ARG A 601 0.09 22.51 -6.19
C ARG A 601 -0.20 21.01 -6.17
N LEU A 602 -1.08 20.51 -7.03
CA LEU A 602 -1.37 19.08 -7.13
C LEU A 602 -0.18 18.30 -7.70
N LEU A 603 0.38 18.76 -8.82
CA LEU A 603 1.56 18.14 -9.45
C LEU A 603 2.83 18.26 -8.60
N SER A 604 2.89 19.18 -7.63
CA SER A 604 4.01 19.26 -6.70
C SER A 604 4.22 17.98 -5.87
N GLN A 605 3.16 17.16 -5.72
CA GLN A 605 3.21 15.87 -5.05
C GLN A 605 4.03 14.82 -5.82
N LEU A 606 4.14 14.97 -7.14
CA LEU A 606 4.97 14.12 -7.97
C LEU A 606 6.42 14.66 -8.02
N PRO A 607 7.42 13.78 -8.10
CA PRO A 607 7.37 12.34 -7.86
C PRO A 607 7.01 11.94 -6.42
N ILE A 608 6.31 10.82 -6.27
CA ILE A 608 5.92 10.27 -4.96
C ILE A 608 7.11 9.53 -4.35
N SER A 609 7.28 9.59 -3.02
CA SER A 609 8.30 8.81 -2.31
C SER A 609 7.95 7.33 -2.24
N ALA A 610 8.91 6.43 -2.42
CA ALA A 610 8.67 4.99 -2.40
C ALA A 610 8.13 4.50 -1.04
N GLN A 611 7.14 3.60 -1.10
CA GLN A 611 6.46 2.98 0.04
C GLN A 611 5.96 3.96 1.10
N SER A 612 5.60 5.18 0.69
CA SER A 612 5.12 6.23 1.59
C SER A 612 3.66 6.09 1.99
N TYR A 613 2.88 5.22 1.34
CA TYR A 613 1.48 4.98 1.66
C TYR A 613 1.32 3.78 2.60
N SER A 614 0.44 3.93 3.58
CA SER A 614 0.04 2.83 4.46
C SER A 614 -0.97 1.91 3.76
N SER A 615 -0.80 0.60 3.92
CA SER A 615 -1.72 -0.44 3.43
C SER A 615 -2.86 -0.76 4.41
N SER A 616 -2.89 -0.11 5.59
CA SER A 616 -3.82 -0.44 6.66
C SER A 616 -5.29 -0.16 6.28
N PRO A 617 -6.23 -1.08 6.59
CA PRO A 617 -7.66 -0.90 6.32
C PRO A 617 -8.29 0.23 7.14
N TYR A 618 -7.70 0.62 8.28
CA TYR A 618 -8.24 1.71 9.11
C TYR A 618 -8.11 3.10 8.46
N LEU A 619 -7.20 3.25 7.51
CA LEU A 619 -7.03 4.46 6.71
C LEU A 619 -7.74 4.38 5.37
N ASP A 620 -8.58 3.35 5.17
CA ASP A 620 -9.42 3.23 3.99
C ASP A 620 -10.58 4.22 4.03
N LEU A 621 -10.52 5.21 3.13
CA LEU A 621 -11.52 6.27 2.98
C LEU A 621 -12.90 5.76 2.54
N GLN A 622 -13.00 4.50 2.11
CA GLN A 622 -14.29 3.87 1.81
C GLN A 622 -14.95 3.31 3.07
N LEU A 623 -14.18 2.85 4.05
CA LEU A 623 -14.71 2.31 5.30
C LEU A 623 -14.96 3.41 6.32
N PHE A 624 -13.98 4.30 6.49
CA PHE A 624 -13.98 5.31 7.53
C PHE A 624 -13.93 6.72 6.95
N SER A 625 -14.64 7.63 7.62
CA SER A 625 -14.50 9.06 7.43
C SER A 625 -13.74 9.64 8.62
N TYR A 626 -12.63 10.30 8.34
CA TYR A 626 -11.77 10.99 9.32
C TYR A 626 -11.20 12.27 8.68
N ASP A 627 -10.61 13.13 9.51
CA ASP A 627 -10.03 14.41 9.06
C ASP A 627 -8.55 14.23 8.68
N ASP A 628 -8.24 14.40 7.38
CA ASP A 628 -6.90 14.21 6.79
C ASP A 628 -5.85 15.24 7.30
N LYS A 629 -6.32 16.30 7.96
CA LYS A 629 -5.46 17.29 8.63
C LYS A 629 -4.64 16.64 9.76
N TRP A 630 -5.24 15.71 10.50
CA TRP A 630 -4.64 15.12 11.70
C TRP A 630 -4.00 13.75 11.45
N VAL A 631 -4.57 12.95 10.54
CA VAL A 631 -4.05 11.62 10.16
C VAL A 631 -4.17 11.47 8.65
N SER A 632 -3.18 10.90 7.97
CA SER A 632 -3.23 10.71 6.53
C SER A 632 -2.80 9.31 6.12
N LEU A 633 -3.18 8.89 4.90
CA LEU A 633 -2.71 7.63 4.30
C LEU A 633 -1.20 7.65 4.05
N MET A 634 -0.62 8.82 3.80
CA MET A 634 0.82 8.96 3.66
C MET A 634 1.47 8.98 5.04
N GLU A 635 2.54 8.20 5.20
CA GLU A 635 3.39 8.10 6.41
C GLU A 635 4.25 9.37 6.57
N ARG A 636 3.60 10.52 6.68
CA ARG A 636 4.23 11.81 6.98
C ARG A 636 3.75 12.31 8.34
N PRO A 637 4.65 12.87 9.16
CA PRO A 637 4.25 13.49 10.42
C PRO A 637 3.22 14.60 10.19
N LYS A 638 2.16 14.58 10.99
CA LYS A 638 1.10 15.61 10.99
C LYS A 638 1.15 16.41 12.28
N THR A 639 0.56 17.59 12.29
CA THR A 639 0.46 18.40 13.51
C THR A 639 -0.38 17.68 14.56
N SER A 640 0.08 17.63 15.81
CA SER A 640 -0.70 17.09 16.92
C SER A 640 -1.88 18.00 17.24
N GLY A 641 -3.07 17.42 17.35
CA GLY A 641 -4.23 18.09 17.94
C GLY A 641 -4.35 17.82 19.43
N GLU A 642 -5.07 18.68 20.16
CA GLU A 642 -5.45 18.46 21.56
C GLU A 642 -6.67 17.53 21.70
N HIS A 643 -7.50 17.49 20.65
CA HIS A 643 -8.72 16.70 20.62
C HIS A 643 -8.46 15.31 20.02
N PRO A 644 -9.22 14.28 20.45
CA PRO A 644 -9.13 12.96 19.86
C PRO A 644 -9.55 12.97 18.40
N ILE A 645 -8.86 12.17 17.60
CA ILE A 645 -9.16 11.98 16.19
C ILE A 645 -10.32 10.99 16.10
N ARG A 646 -11.40 11.41 15.43
CA ARG A 646 -12.65 10.66 15.37
C ARG A 646 -12.77 9.92 14.04
N PHE A 647 -13.05 8.62 14.12
CA PHE A 647 -13.29 7.77 12.96
C PHE A 647 -14.76 7.39 12.90
N TYR A 648 -15.45 7.84 11.86
CA TYR A 648 -16.86 7.53 11.62
C TYR A 648 -16.98 6.44 10.56
N VAL A 649 -17.87 5.47 10.74
CA VAL A 649 -18.19 4.52 9.66
C VAL A 649 -18.91 5.28 8.56
N ARG A 650 -18.46 5.15 7.32
CA ARG A 650 -18.99 5.95 6.22
C ARG A 650 -20.42 5.57 5.82
N GLU A 651 -20.79 4.29 5.93
CA GLU A 651 -22.13 3.80 5.59
C GLU A 651 -23.21 4.27 6.58
N SER A 652 -22.91 4.25 7.89
CA SER A 652 -23.87 4.59 8.94
C SER A 652 -23.72 6.00 9.50
N GLY A 653 -22.57 6.65 9.28
CA GLY A 653 -22.22 7.94 9.90
C GLY A 653 -21.94 7.87 11.40
N LEU A 654 -22.00 6.68 12.00
CA LEU A 654 -21.79 6.49 13.44
C LEU A 654 -20.30 6.60 13.78
N LEU A 655 -20.01 7.27 14.90
CA LEU A 655 -18.67 7.28 15.47
C LEU A 655 -18.31 5.86 15.92
N ARG A 656 -17.21 5.31 15.39
CA ARG A 656 -16.79 3.94 15.72
C ARG A 656 -15.69 3.88 16.76
N PHE A 657 -14.66 4.72 16.63
CA PHE A 657 -13.57 4.80 17.59
C PHE A 657 -12.88 6.16 17.56
N ARG A 658 -12.06 6.40 18.58
CA ARG A 658 -11.28 7.62 18.79
C ARG A 658 -9.82 7.27 19.00
N ILE A 659 -8.92 8.05 18.43
CA ILE A 659 -7.48 7.93 18.64
C ILE A 659 -6.99 9.16 19.42
N TYR A 660 -6.39 8.90 20.59
CA TYR A 660 -5.81 9.94 21.44
C TYR A 660 -4.33 10.11 21.14
N ALA A 661 -4.03 10.97 20.18
CA ALA A 661 -2.66 11.16 19.71
C ALA A 661 -1.86 12.18 20.50
N GLY A 662 -2.50 13.06 21.28
CA GLY A 662 -1.87 14.16 22.04
C GLY A 662 -1.76 13.86 23.54
N ILE A 663 -0.86 14.56 24.24
CA ILE A 663 -0.79 14.55 25.71
C ILE A 663 -1.93 15.43 26.24
N LEU A 664 -2.98 14.80 26.77
CA LEU A 664 -4.10 15.49 27.41
C LEU A 664 -3.60 16.21 28.69
N GLY A 665 -3.94 17.50 28.85
CA GLY A 665 -3.68 18.26 30.08
C GLY A 665 -2.38 19.08 30.16
N ARG A 666 -1.52 19.10 29.12
CA ARG A 666 -0.37 20.03 29.06
C ARG A 666 -0.68 21.23 28.15
N PRO A 667 -0.28 22.47 28.52
CA PRO A 667 -0.49 23.64 27.68
C PRO A 667 0.15 23.47 26.29
N ALA A 668 -0.45 24.15 25.31
CA ALA A 668 0.06 24.21 23.95
C ALA A 668 1.54 24.65 23.96
N PRO A 669 2.38 24.04 23.11
CA PRO A 669 3.77 24.46 23.00
C PRO A 669 3.84 25.93 22.53
N PRO A 670 4.92 26.67 22.84
CA PRO A 670 5.13 28.01 22.31
C PRO A 670 5.06 28.01 20.78
N SER A 671 4.61 29.13 20.19
CA SER A 671 4.33 29.28 18.74
C SER A 671 5.49 28.91 17.81
N SER A 672 6.72 28.80 18.32
CA SER A 672 7.93 28.40 17.61
C SER A 672 8.11 26.89 17.43
N ALA A 673 7.42 26.03 18.20
CA ALA A 673 7.61 24.57 18.17
C ALA A 673 6.31 23.83 17.83
N ARG A 674 6.17 23.39 16.57
CA ARG A 674 5.03 22.54 16.15
C ARG A 674 5.23 21.12 16.67
N ARG A 675 4.33 20.63 17.53
CA ARG A 675 4.26 19.20 17.90
C ARG A 675 3.84 18.39 16.68
N LEU A 676 4.68 17.45 16.24
CA LEU A 676 4.38 16.54 15.13
C LEU A 676 4.17 15.13 15.64
N VAL A 677 3.19 14.43 15.05
CA VAL A 677 2.85 13.04 15.35
C VAL A 677 2.96 12.21 14.08
N ALA A 678 3.71 11.12 14.15
CA ALA A 678 3.75 10.10 13.12
C ALA A 678 2.87 8.92 13.53
N PHE A 679 2.03 8.44 12.63
CA PHE A 679 1.17 7.28 12.86
C PHE A 679 1.69 6.07 12.09
N THR A 680 1.77 4.94 12.76
CA THR A 680 2.09 3.64 12.16
C THR A 680 0.96 2.67 12.47
N PHE A 681 0.12 2.40 11.49
CA PHE A 681 -0.97 1.43 11.62
C PHE A 681 -0.50 0.04 11.23
N HIS A 682 -0.97 -0.99 11.95
CA HIS A 682 -0.75 -2.37 11.53
C HIS A 682 -1.50 -2.66 10.21
N PRO A 683 -0.92 -3.44 9.28
CA PRO A 683 -1.57 -3.76 8.01
C PRO A 683 -2.86 -4.58 8.18
N THR A 684 -2.99 -5.39 9.23
CA THR A 684 -4.11 -6.34 9.39
C THR A 684 -4.82 -6.37 10.74
N ASP A 685 -4.25 -5.81 11.81
CA ASP A 685 -4.71 -6.04 13.18
C ASP A 685 -5.19 -4.71 13.77
N PRO A 686 -6.13 -4.70 14.74
CA PRO A 686 -6.64 -3.48 15.38
C PRO A 686 -5.60 -2.85 16.31
N PHE A 687 -4.50 -2.40 15.73
CA PHE A 687 -3.34 -1.87 16.42
C PHE A 687 -2.74 -0.71 15.63
N ALA A 688 -2.45 0.38 16.34
CA ALA A 688 -1.71 1.51 15.79
C ALA A 688 -0.77 2.12 16.82
N ILE A 689 0.32 2.69 16.35
CA ILE A 689 1.29 3.41 17.17
C ILE A 689 1.25 4.88 16.75
N SER A 690 1.09 5.79 17.71
CA SER A 690 1.35 7.21 17.50
C SER A 690 2.65 7.60 18.19
N VAL A 691 3.58 8.18 17.44
CA VAL A 691 4.86 8.68 17.95
C VAL A 691 4.85 10.20 17.85
N GLN A 692 4.86 10.87 19.00
CA GLN A 692 5.03 12.31 19.06
C GLN A 692 6.52 12.63 19.13
N ARG A 693 6.95 13.59 18.31
CA ARG A 693 8.31 14.14 18.35
C ARG A 693 8.25 15.61 18.75
N THR A 694 8.85 15.93 19.88
CA THR A 694 9.29 17.29 20.21
C THR A 694 10.81 17.30 20.29
N ASN A 695 11.44 18.48 20.29
CA ASN A 695 12.90 18.60 20.33
C ASN A 695 13.53 17.94 21.58
N SER A 696 12.75 17.67 22.63
CA SER A 696 13.21 17.11 23.91
C SER A 696 12.49 15.82 24.35
N GLU A 697 11.31 15.49 23.79
CA GLU A 697 10.51 14.34 24.22
C GLU A 697 10.15 13.43 23.03
N TYR A 698 10.36 12.12 23.21
CA TYR A 698 9.92 11.06 22.28
C TYR A 698 8.84 10.24 22.98
N VAL A 699 7.57 10.61 22.75
CA VAL A 699 6.42 10.01 23.42
C VAL A 699 5.76 9.02 22.48
N VAL A 700 5.54 7.79 22.97
CA VAL A 700 4.90 6.71 22.21
C VAL A 700 3.58 6.35 22.85
N ASN A 701 2.52 6.30 22.05
CA ASN A 701 1.22 5.80 22.48
C ASN A 701 0.82 4.60 21.63
N PHE A 702 0.21 3.59 22.26
CA PHE A 702 -0.39 2.47 21.55
C PHE A 702 -1.90 2.61 21.56
N HIS A 703 -2.50 2.36 20.41
CA HIS A 703 -3.93 2.27 20.21
C HIS A 703 -4.26 0.80 19.98
N VAL A 704 -4.96 0.22 20.94
CA VAL A 704 -5.26 -1.21 21.01
C VAL A 704 -6.76 -1.42 21.06
N ARG A 705 -7.19 -2.64 20.79
CA ARG A 705 -8.57 -3.05 21.05
C ARG A 705 -8.71 -3.52 22.50
N HIS A 706 -9.70 -3.00 23.19
CA HIS A 706 -10.16 -3.43 24.51
C HIS A 706 -11.62 -3.89 24.38
N ILE A 707 -11.97 -5.03 24.97
CA ILE A 707 -13.29 -5.67 24.84
C ILE A 707 -14.13 -5.42 26.08
#